data_AF-A0A0V1LUW7-F1
#
_entry.id   AF-A0A0V1LUW7-F1
#
_cell.length_a   1.000
_cell.length_b   1.000
_cell.length_c   1.000
_cell.angle_alpha   90.00
_cell.angle_beta   90.00
_cell.angle_gamma   90.00
#
_symmetry.space_group_name_H-M   'P 1'
#
loop_
_entity.id
_entity.type
_entity.pdbx_description
1 polymer ?
#
loop_
_entity_poly.entity_id
_entity_poly.type
_entity_poly.pdbx_seq_one_letter_code
_entity_poly.pdbx_strand_id
1 'polypeptide(L)'
;MARNAEKALTALARWRKMKLDEERGPTDHRPALASDCNDLRKAEVWRLDVIREIARKIAQIQNPGLGEFKIRDLNDEINKLLKTKYHWEVRVRELGGPDYKRIAPKMLDREGRELPGNRGYKYFGAAKDLPGVRELFAKPTSDVGKLKKTYAQLVRAADARYYGYVDEDDGVILPLECEAEAAARKKAVEEWEKNKMDKFADELVDKVDLPTVEDIGNFEEENAADILFPGDDSTDRPVNVEDVSTGSIPVPSQEEVEQAILKRKKMELLEKYASFEDYSKLAEIFAAFGIIFHASMLISKKAGELFSKAIQAKSDWTDKDDLLDVIYWFKQIFSLLFGIGCGLLPVEGFSVIAFYLMVSTLVTHFYITAFQCFDEDELGGISEVFKEGFSSAFATFMNAFCLLNFNNFEPCEIVFVYVTEPIEKQGVSADLLKEKLIRQTNFTVHVYFTHSDFSTTTGAWAIWPILHNKLHAVQYKWLFFMESQTVVDLMRLTQLLAKFDPAKQFFIGHALIDHSMTIIHHFSSEKLKYPELGAGFVISKATFNFAVELVKSNESNAQMFIIDAMYELALLLYNNSFGVELTDEPMFCTLAEQSNCITRYVYDDSKCTGNVSSEDVVFAVKTWSGNHQTRIPILKQTWVSNDIQVIFFSDVEDRNIPTVKVNVENTKEGHCEKTLNILQYFNEINNRKYKWIVLADDDTLFNVAALFRLLRCYNSESQMILGQRYGFHFNADGTRGFDYPTLGAGAVFSSPVVSTLAFLLQCTAKDAPDDMSIGFYLSNTEIPIVHSSSFHQAPSSSYAHDYLHKMPMISFHSFFNGNPLENFERYLKKKHFKNDEEEHLAKIEL
;
A
#
# COMPACT_ATOMS: atom_id res chain seq x y z
N MET A 1 -52.93 71.26 16.76
CA MET A 1 -51.55 71.25 16.23
C MET A 1 -51.27 69.86 15.69
N ALA A 2 -51.32 69.65 14.37
CA ALA A 2 -51.03 68.34 13.78
C ALA A 2 -49.59 67.90 14.10
N ARG A 3 -49.41 66.61 14.43
CA ARG A 3 -48.11 66.03 14.80
C ARG A 3 -47.14 66.17 13.62
N ASN A 4 -45.85 66.36 13.91
CA ASN A 4 -44.82 66.56 12.89
C ASN A 4 -44.79 65.44 11.83
N ALA A 5 -45.17 64.21 12.19
CA ALA A 5 -45.30 63.08 11.27
C ALA A 5 -46.38 63.32 10.19
N GLU A 6 -47.53 63.89 10.54
CA GLU A 6 -48.60 64.20 9.59
C GLU A 6 -48.23 65.38 8.70
N LYS A 7 -47.56 66.40 9.26
CA LYS A 7 -47.03 67.53 8.48
C LYS A 7 -45.99 67.08 7.45
N ALA A 8 -45.14 66.11 7.82
CA ALA A 8 -44.14 65.51 6.92
C ALA A 8 -44.76 64.66 5.79
N LEU A 9 -46.02 64.25 5.93
CA LEU A 9 -46.76 63.46 4.94
C LEU A 9 -47.69 64.31 4.05
N THR A 10 -47.76 65.63 4.26
CA THR A 10 -48.54 66.52 3.40
C THR A 10 -48.04 66.51 1.95
N ALA A 11 -48.94 66.73 0.99
CA ALA A 11 -48.59 66.71 -0.43
C ALA A 11 -47.44 67.69 -0.77
N LEU A 12 -47.42 68.87 -0.12
CA LEU A 12 -46.34 69.84 -0.29
C LEU A 12 -45.03 69.37 0.32
N ALA A 13 -45.05 68.74 1.51
CA ALA A 13 -43.84 68.16 2.11
C ALA A 13 -43.29 66.99 1.29
N ARG A 14 -44.16 66.12 0.76
CA ARG A 14 -43.77 65.02 -0.14
C ARG A 14 -43.24 65.53 -1.47
N TRP A 15 -43.88 66.54 -2.06
CA TRP A 15 -43.43 67.16 -3.31
C TRP A 15 -42.09 67.89 -3.13
N ARG A 16 -41.93 68.63 -2.03
CA ARG A 16 -40.66 69.29 -1.70
C ARG A 16 -39.56 68.26 -1.44
N LYS A 17 -39.87 67.15 -0.76
CA LYS A 17 -38.94 66.03 -0.57
C LYS A 17 -38.57 65.39 -1.91
N MET A 18 -39.55 65.10 -2.77
CA MET A 18 -39.33 64.58 -4.11
C MET A 18 -38.46 65.51 -4.96
N LYS A 19 -38.69 66.83 -4.93
CA LYS A 19 -37.87 67.83 -5.63
C LYS A 19 -36.45 67.93 -5.06
N LEU A 20 -36.31 67.86 -3.73
CA LEU A 20 -34.99 67.82 -3.07
C LEU A 20 -34.24 66.52 -3.40
N ASP A 21 -34.93 65.39 -3.50
CA ASP A 21 -34.36 64.09 -3.87
C ASP A 21 -34.00 64.06 -5.37
N GLU A 22 -34.79 64.73 -6.22
CA GLU A 22 -34.53 64.92 -7.66
C GLU A 22 -33.32 65.86 -7.91
N GLU A 23 -33.15 66.92 -7.10
CA GLU A 23 -31.96 67.79 -7.11
C GLU A 23 -30.71 67.12 -6.52
N ARG A 24 -30.88 66.20 -5.56
CA ARG A 24 -29.76 65.45 -4.93
C ARG A 24 -29.19 64.33 -5.80
N GLY A 25 -29.95 63.85 -6.79
CA GLY A 25 -29.62 62.66 -7.56
C GLY A 25 -29.87 61.34 -6.77
N PRO A 26 -29.64 60.16 -7.39
CA PRO A 26 -29.89 58.87 -6.76
C PRO A 26 -29.08 58.74 -5.47
N THR A 27 -29.76 58.41 -4.36
CA THR A 27 -29.05 58.03 -3.13
C THR A 27 -28.44 56.66 -3.36
N ASP A 28 -27.13 56.63 -3.57
CA ASP A 28 -26.40 55.38 -3.60
C ASP A 28 -26.69 54.64 -2.27
N HIS A 29 -27.07 53.37 -2.36
CA HIS A 29 -27.22 52.50 -1.20
C HIS A 29 -25.97 51.66 -1.02
N ARG A 30 -25.61 51.36 0.22
CA ARG A 30 -24.50 50.45 0.52
C ARG A 30 -24.79 49.09 -0.12
N PRO A 31 -23.91 48.58 -1.01
CA PRO A 31 -24.05 47.24 -1.57
C PRO A 31 -24.11 46.17 -0.48
N ALA A 32 -24.81 45.06 -0.75
CA ALA A 32 -24.92 43.96 0.19
C ALA A 32 -23.57 43.24 0.40
N LEU A 33 -22.81 43.07 -0.68
CA LEU A 33 -21.46 42.52 -0.66
C LEU A 33 -20.43 43.64 -0.90
N ALA A 34 -19.35 43.64 -0.12
CA ALA A 34 -18.28 44.63 -0.27
C ALA A 34 -17.53 44.48 -1.60
N SER A 35 -17.48 43.26 -2.15
CA SER A 35 -16.86 42.93 -3.44
C SER A 35 -17.43 43.71 -4.61
N ASP A 36 -18.72 44.08 -4.55
CA ASP A 36 -19.44 44.72 -5.65
C ASP A 36 -19.05 46.19 -5.84
N CYS A 37 -18.30 46.76 -4.89
CA CYS A 37 -17.78 48.12 -4.97
C CYS A 37 -16.36 48.10 -5.57
N ASN A 38 -16.19 48.73 -6.72
CA ASN A 38 -14.89 48.85 -7.41
C ASN A 38 -14.24 50.23 -7.28
N ASP A 39 -14.92 51.19 -6.63
CA ASP A 39 -14.41 52.55 -6.43
C ASP A 39 -13.92 52.72 -4.99
N LEU A 40 -12.63 53.01 -4.84
CA LEU A 40 -11.98 53.22 -3.55
C LEU A 40 -12.66 54.32 -2.72
N ARG A 41 -13.06 55.44 -3.35
CA ARG A 41 -13.67 56.58 -2.63
C ARG A 41 -15.04 56.21 -2.09
N LYS A 42 -15.83 55.44 -2.85
CA LYS A 42 -17.13 54.92 -2.41
C LYS A 42 -16.96 53.87 -1.31
N ALA A 43 -15.98 52.97 -1.42
CA ALA A 43 -15.69 51.97 -0.39
C ALA A 43 -15.31 52.63 0.96
N GLU A 44 -14.56 53.73 0.95
CA GLU A 44 -14.26 54.50 2.16
C GLU A 44 -15.52 55.16 2.78
N VAL A 45 -16.42 55.69 1.95
CA VAL A 45 -17.70 56.25 2.42
C VAL A 45 -18.55 55.16 3.08
N TRP A 46 -18.65 53.98 2.47
CA TRP A 46 -19.38 52.84 3.04
C TRP A 46 -18.78 52.33 4.35
N ARG A 47 -17.45 52.29 4.44
CA ARG A 47 -16.76 51.96 5.70
C ARG A 47 -17.13 52.93 6.82
N LEU A 48 -17.11 54.24 6.53
CA LEU A 48 -17.46 55.27 7.51
C LEU A 48 -18.93 55.20 7.91
N ASP A 49 -19.82 54.86 6.98
CA ASP A 49 -21.24 54.70 7.25
C ASP A 49 -21.52 53.53 8.21
N VAL A 50 -20.88 52.37 7.99
CA VAL A 50 -20.92 51.23 8.93
C VAL A 50 -20.41 51.64 10.31
N ILE A 51 -19.32 52.41 10.39
CA ILE A 51 -18.77 52.88 11.67
C ILE A 51 -19.77 53.80 12.41
N ARG A 52 -20.49 54.68 11.70
CA ARG A 52 -21.53 55.53 12.30
C ARG A 52 -22.74 54.71 12.76
N GLU A 53 -23.12 53.66 12.04
CA GLU A 53 -24.16 52.72 12.47
C GLU A 53 -23.78 52.00 13.76
N ILE A 54 -22.54 51.51 13.86
CA ILE A 54 -21.99 50.89 15.07
C ILE A 54 -22.07 51.86 16.24
N ALA A 55 -21.58 53.10 16.07
CA ALA A 55 -21.59 54.10 17.13
C ALA A 55 -23.02 54.42 17.63
N ARG A 56 -24.01 54.51 16.72
CA ARG A 56 -25.42 54.70 17.08
C ARG A 56 -25.98 53.52 17.89
N LYS A 57 -25.67 52.29 17.50
CA LYS A 57 -26.15 51.09 18.21
C LYS A 57 -25.45 50.90 19.56
N ILE A 58 -24.17 51.20 19.68
CA ILE A 58 -23.46 51.20 20.96
C ILE A 58 -24.11 52.18 21.94
N ALA A 59 -24.42 53.40 21.50
CA ALA A 59 -25.11 54.39 22.33
C ALA A 59 -26.51 53.92 22.76
N GLN A 60 -27.21 53.13 21.95
CA GLN A 60 -28.51 52.55 22.29
C GLN A 60 -28.41 51.42 23.33
N ILE A 61 -27.39 50.55 23.24
CA ILE A 61 -27.17 49.46 24.20
C ILE A 61 -26.77 49.96 25.59
N GLN A 62 -26.18 51.14 25.69
CA GLN A 62 -25.79 51.72 26.98
C GLN A 62 -27.00 52.13 27.86
N ASN A 63 -28.23 52.11 27.34
CA ASN A 63 -29.42 52.43 28.13
C ASN A 63 -29.85 51.22 29.01
N PRO A 64 -29.78 51.32 30.35
CA PRO A 64 -30.09 50.22 31.26
C PRO A 64 -31.58 49.87 31.35
N GLY A 65 -32.47 50.69 30.77
CA GLY A 65 -33.91 50.44 30.73
C GLY A 65 -34.40 49.60 29.54
N LEU A 66 -33.50 49.14 28.67
CA LEU A 66 -33.85 48.23 27.57
C LEU A 66 -34.04 46.80 28.11
N GLY A 67 -35.09 46.11 27.67
CA GLY A 67 -35.31 44.70 28.02
C GLY A 67 -34.19 43.79 27.50
N GLU A 68 -33.92 42.71 28.24
CA GLU A 68 -32.81 41.78 28.00
C GLU A 68 -32.74 41.26 26.56
N PHE A 69 -33.86 40.80 25.99
CA PHE A 69 -33.92 40.32 24.60
C PHE A 69 -33.43 41.38 23.61
N LYS A 70 -33.84 42.63 23.81
CA LYS A 70 -33.46 43.74 22.93
C LYS A 70 -31.98 44.11 23.07
N ILE A 71 -31.40 43.93 24.26
CA ILE A 71 -29.96 44.12 24.48
C ILE A 71 -29.16 43.03 23.74
N ARG A 72 -29.62 41.78 23.78
CA ARG A 72 -28.99 40.66 23.03
C ARG A 72 -29.03 40.90 21.52
N ASP A 73 -30.20 41.24 20.99
CA ASP A 73 -30.37 41.53 19.56
C ASP A 73 -29.48 42.68 19.10
N LEU A 74 -29.43 43.77 19.87
CA LEU A 74 -28.55 44.90 19.55
C LEU A 74 -27.07 44.51 19.60
N ASN A 75 -26.66 43.66 20.55
CA ASN A 75 -25.27 43.20 20.65
C ASN A 75 -24.89 42.32 19.45
N ASP A 76 -25.80 41.45 18.99
CA ASP A 76 -25.62 40.65 17.78
C ASP A 76 -25.55 41.52 16.53
N GLU A 77 -26.39 42.54 16.42
CA GLU A 77 -26.36 43.50 15.32
C GLU A 77 -25.04 44.29 15.29
N ILE A 78 -24.49 44.68 16.44
CA ILE A 78 -23.18 45.33 16.50
C ILE A 78 -22.07 44.38 16.04
N ASN A 79 -22.09 43.12 16.49
CA ASN A 79 -21.11 42.13 16.05
C ASN A 79 -21.22 41.83 14.55
N LYS A 80 -22.44 41.80 13.98
CA LYS A 80 -22.66 41.71 12.52
C LYS A 80 -22.06 42.91 11.79
N LEU A 81 -22.31 44.14 12.27
CA LEU A 81 -21.74 45.35 11.67
C LEU A 81 -20.21 45.43 11.80
N LEU A 82 -19.61 44.89 12.87
CA LEU A 82 -18.15 44.80 13.00
C LEU A 82 -17.53 43.86 11.97
N LYS A 83 -18.20 42.73 11.65
CA LYS A 83 -17.80 41.87 10.54
C LYS A 83 -17.93 42.59 9.20
N THR A 84 -19.05 43.27 8.95
CA THR A 84 -19.25 44.09 7.74
C THR A 84 -18.18 45.17 7.61
N LYS A 85 -17.84 45.87 8.70
CA LYS A 85 -16.75 46.85 8.74
C LYS A 85 -15.42 46.22 8.32
N TYR A 86 -15.10 45.03 8.83
CA TYR A 86 -13.89 44.31 8.46
C TYR A 86 -13.86 43.98 6.95
N HIS A 87 -14.97 43.51 6.38
CA HIS A 87 -15.04 43.26 4.93
C HIS A 87 -14.81 44.53 4.10
N TRP A 88 -15.36 45.68 4.53
CA TRP A 88 -15.09 46.96 3.87
C TRP A 88 -13.64 47.43 4.05
N GLU A 89 -12.99 47.17 5.19
CA GLU A 89 -11.56 47.47 5.39
C GLU A 89 -10.65 46.61 4.50
N VAL A 90 -10.98 45.32 4.35
CA VAL A 90 -10.29 44.42 3.41
C VAL A 90 -10.49 44.91 1.98
N ARG A 91 -11.72 45.26 1.58
CA ARG A 91 -12.00 45.77 0.25
C ARG A 91 -11.26 47.07 -0.06
N VAL A 92 -11.20 47.99 0.91
CA VAL A 92 -10.43 49.24 0.75
C VAL A 92 -8.95 48.94 0.55
N ARG A 93 -8.39 47.93 1.23
CA ARG A 93 -7.00 47.48 1.01
C ARG A 93 -6.80 46.86 -0.38
N GLU A 94 -7.72 46.02 -0.84
CA GLU A 94 -7.67 45.42 -2.19
C GLU A 94 -7.70 46.47 -3.29
N LEU A 95 -8.48 47.54 -3.11
CA LEU A 95 -8.57 48.67 -4.04
C LEU A 95 -7.39 49.65 -3.93
N GLY A 96 -6.32 49.30 -3.19
CA GLY A 96 -5.10 50.10 -3.05
C GLY A 96 -5.15 51.19 -1.97
N GLY A 97 -6.13 51.13 -1.06
CA GLY A 97 -6.28 52.06 0.06
C GLY A 97 -5.45 51.71 1.31
N PRO A 98 -5.51 52.56 2.36
CA PRO A 98 -4.73 52.38 3.59
C PRO A 98 -5.14 51.12 4.38
N ASP A 99 -4.17 50.43 4.97
CA ASP A 99 -4.43 49.29 5.88
C ASP A 99 -4.89 49.78 7.27
N TYR A 100 -6.20 49.95 7.42
CA TYR A 100 -6.82 50.38 8.67
C TYR A 100 -6.63 49.40 9.83
N LYS A 101 -6.25 48.13 9.59
CA LYS A 101 -5.93 47.18 10.67
C LYS A 101 -4.64 47.57 11.41
N ARG A 102 -3.70 48.23 10.72
CA ARG A 102 -2.44 48.72 11.29
C ARG A 102 -2.51 50.17 11.75
N ILE A 103 -3.28 50.99 11.03
CA ILE A 103 -3.28 52.46 11.20
C ILE A 103 -4.40 52.95 12.13
N ALA A 104 -5.57 52.30 12.14
CA ALA A 104 -6.71 52.83 12.86
C ALA A 104 -6.56 52.65 14.38
N PRO A 105 -6.80 53.70 15.19
CA PRO A 105 -6.88 53.54 16.62
C PRO A 105 -8.03 52.61 16.97
N LYS A 106 -7.77 51.65 17.87
CA LYS A 106 -8.75 50.68 18.42
C LYS A 106 -9.83 51.34 19.30
N MET A 107 -10.39 52.47 18.87
CA MET A 107 -11.36 53.26 19.62
C MET A 107 -12.62 52.45 19.95
N LEU A 108 -13.13 51.66 18.98
CA LEU A 108 -14.31 50.81 19.17
C LEU A 108 -14.03 49.54 20.00
N ASP A 109 -12.78 49.08 20.07
CA ASP A 109 -12.43 47.87 20.80
C ASP A 109 -12.28 48.10 22.31
N ARG A 110 -12.15 49.37 22.75
CA ARG A 110 -12.06 49.72 24.18
C ARG A 110 -13.38 49.54 24.92
N GLU A 111 -14.51 49.64 24.21
CA GLU A 111 -15.85 49.56 24.79
C GLU A 111 -16.39 48.12 24.82
N GLY A 112 -15.91 47.23 23.95
CA GLY A 112 -16.27 45.81 23.91
C GLY A 112 -15.36 44.96 24.80
N ARG A 113 -15.91 43.96 25.50
CA ARG A 113 -15.13 42.95 26.22
C ARG A 113 -15.36 41.57 25.60
N GLU A 114 -14.28 40.85 25.31
CA GLU A 114 -14.31 39.47 24.78
C GLU A 114 -14.16 38.47 25.92
N LEU A 115 -14.85 37.33 25.81
CA LEU A 115 -14.65 36.20 26.71
C LEU A 115 -13.38 35.42 26.29
N PRO A 116 -12.55 34.96 27.25
CA PRO A 116 -11.39 34.15 26.95
C PRO A 116 -11.82 32.83 26.29
N GLY A 117 -11.33 32.58 25.07
CA GLY A 117 -11.65 31.37 24.28
C GLY A 117 -12.52 31.63 23.05
N ASN A 118 -13.32 32.70 23.02
CA ASN A 118 -14.12 33.06 21.85
C ASN A 118 -13.36 34.06 20.96
N ARG A 119 -13.04 33.65 19.73
CA ARG A 119 -12.34 34.52 18.77
C ARG A 119 -13.34 35.46 18.07
N GLY A 120 -13.38 36.72 18.51
CA GLY A 120 -13.95 37.83 17.74
C GLY A 120 -15.41 38.22 18.01
N TYR A 121 -16.08 37.65 19.03
CA TYR A 121 -17.40 38.11 19.48
C TYR A 121 -17.27 38.96 20.75
N LYS A 122 -17.81 40.18 20.71
CA LYS A 122 -17.66 41.19 21.77
C LYS A 122 -18.99 41.50 22.45
N TYR A 123 -18.95 41.73 23.75
CA TYR A 123 -20.09 42.25 24.52
C TYR A 123 -19.91 43.74 24.80
N PHE A 124 -20.89 44.57 24.43
CA PHE A 124 -20.87 46.03 24.54
C PHE A 124 -21.89 46.54 25.57
N GLY A 125 -21.54 47.61 26.31
CA GLY A 125 -22.47 48.28 27.24
C GLY A 125 -23.18 47.33 28.23
N ALA A 126 -24.51 47.48 28.35
CA ALA A 126 -25.36 46.68 29.23
C ALA A 126 -25.41 45.18 28.87
N ALA A 127 -24.94 44.78 27.68
CA ALA A 127 -24.86 43.37 27.30
C ALA A 127 -23.84 42.57 28.15
N LYS A 128 -22.91 43.26 28.83
CA LYS A 128 -21.96 42.65 29.77
C LYS A 128 -22.62 42.23 31.09
N ASP A 129 -23.71 42.90 31.45
CA ASP A 129 -24.40 42.73 32.72
C ASP A 129 -25.56 41.71 32.63
N LEU A 130 -25.73 41.09 31.45
CA LEU A 130 -26.74 40.05 31.24
C LEU A 130 -26.48 38.83 32.14
N PRO A 131 -27.54 38.20 32.67
CA PRO A 131 -27.43 36.96 33.46
C PRO A 131 -26.75 35.86 32.61
N GLY A 132 -25.77 35.16 33.20
CA GLY A 132 -24.88 34.22 32.49
C GLY A 132 -23.61 34.86 31.92
N VAL A 133 -23.70 35.98 31.18
CA VAL A 133 -22.51 36.68 30.63
C VAL A 133 -21.68 37.31 31.74
N ARG A 134 -22.35 37.92 32.72
CA ARG A 134 -21.72 38.53 33.91
C ARG A 134 -20.90 37.52 34.72
N GLU A 135 -21.40 36.29 34.84
CA GLU A 135 -20.75 35.20 35.60
C GLU A 135 -19.48 34.70 34.90
N LEU A 136 -19.50 34.65 33.56
CA LEU A 136 -18.34 34.25 32.77
C LEU A 136 -17.20 35.29 32.85
N PHE A 137 -17.52 36.58 33.03
CA PHE A 137 -16.51 37.61 33.27
C PHE A 137 -16.01 37.67 34.73
N ALA A 138 -16.76 37.13 35.70
CA ALA A 138 -16.42 37.16 37.12
C ALA A 138 -15.50 36.02 37.58
N LYS A 139 -15.36 34.94 36.79
CA LYS A 139 -14.44 33.84 37.10
C LYS A 139 -12.97 34.29 36.99
N PRO A 140 -12.15 34.22 38.07
CA PRO A 140 -10.75 34.63 38.01
C PRO A 140 -9.93 33.66 37.13
N THR A 141 -9.02 34.24 36.35
CA THR A 141 -8.18 33.58 35.34
C THR A 141 -7.00 32.82 35.97
N SER A 142 -7.23 31.90 36.90
CA SER A 142 -6.15 31.11 37.52
C SER A 142 -5.84 29.78 36.83
N ASP A 143 -6.72 29.25 35.97
CA ASP A 143 -6.54 27.88 35.43
C ASP A 143 -6.25 27.79 33.92
N VAL A 144 -6.23 28.90 33.18
CA VAL A 144 -6.03 28.88 31.71
C VAL A 144 -4.55 28.94 31.30
N GLY A 145 -3.63 28.98 32.28
CA GLY A 145 -2.19 29.03 32.06
C GLY A 145 -1.49 27.67 31.88
N LYS A 146 -2.20 26.55 31.92
CA LYS A 146 -1.60 25.22 31.70
C LYS A 146 -1.56 24.90 30.21
N LEU A 147 -0.40 25.16 29.61
CA LEU A 147 0.19 24.57 28.41
C LEU A 147 -0.74 24.48 27.18
N LYS A 148 -0.57 25.41 26.23
CA LYS A 148 -1.05 25.22 24.86
C LYS A 148 -0.43 23.94 24.31
N LYS A 149 -1.25 22.90 24.13
CA LYS A 149 -0.85 21.68 23.44
C LYS A 149 -0.42 22.04 22.02
N THR A 150 0.74 21.55 21.58
CA THR A 150 1.24 21.74 20.21
C THR A 150 0.31 21.03 19.21
N TYR A 151 0.32 21.44 17.94
CA TYR A 151 -0.50 20.83 16.89
C TYR A 151 -0.35 19.30 16.84
N ALA A 152 0.88 18.79 17.00
CA ALA A 152 1.16 17.35 17.10
C ALA A 152 0.50 16.66 18.31
N GLN A 153 0.33 17.37 19.45
CA GLN A 153 -0.37 16.86 20.63
C GLN A 153 -1.89 16.92 20.48
N LEU A 154 -2.41 17.83 19.65
CA LEU A 154 -3.83 17.89 19.29
C LEU A 154 -4.19 16.81 18.29
N VAL A 155 -3.33 16.55 17.30
CA VAL A 155 -3.49 15.44 16.34
C VAL A 155 -3.42 14.09 17.05
N ARG A 156 -2.52 13.93 18.05
CA ARG A 156 -2.49 12.73 18.90
C ARG A 156 -3.72 12.55 19.80
N ALA A 157 -4.47 13.62 20.05
CA ALA A 157 -5.65 13.60 20.91
C ALA A 157 -6.96 13.66 20.11
N ALA A 158 -6.87 13.70 18.77
CA ALA A 158 -8.03 13.57 17.89
C ALA A 158 -8.38 12.08 17.83
N ASP A 159 -9.41 11.70 18.58
CA ASP A 159 -9.99 10.36 18.63
C ASP A 159 -11.16 10.25 17.63
N ALA A 160 -11.71 9.04 17.45
CA ALA A 160 -12.85 8.80 16.55
C ALA A 160 -14.06 9.72 16.84
N ARG A 161 -14.21 10.15 18.11
CA ARG A 161 -15.26 11.09 18.55
C ARG A 161 -15.06 12.49 17.97
N TYR A 162 -13.81 12.94 17.82
CA TYR A 162 -13.49 14.24 17.22
C TYR A 162 -13.97 14.34 15.76
N TYR A 163 -14.01 13.20 15.05
CA TYR A 163 -14.46 13.10 13.66
C TYR A 163 -15.93 12.68 13.51
N GLY A 164 -16.69 12.53 14.61
CA GLY A 164 -18.11 12.16 14.58
C GLY A 164 -18.38 10.67 14.33
N TYR A 165 -17.36 9.80 14.38
CA TYR A 165 -17.51 8.36 14.11
C TYR A 165 -18.14 7.56 15.27
N VAL A 166 -18.55 8.23 16.36
CA VAL A 166 -19.14 7.58 17.55
C VAL A 166 -20.55 8.14 17.84
N ASP A 167 -21.07 8.98 16.94
CA ASP A 167 -22.44 9.49 17.06
C ASP A 167 -23.47 8.36 16.82
N GLU A 168 -23.05 7.23 16.25
CA GLU A 168 -23.89 6.04 16.01
C GLU A 168 -23.94 5.05 17.20
N ASP A 169 -23.02 5.16 18.15
CA ASP A 169 -22.83 4.22 19.28
C ASP A 169 -23.41 4.74 20.62
N ASP A 170 -24.23 5.79 20.59
CA ASP A 170 -24.88 6.36 21.77
C ASP A 170 -26.03 5.49 22.35
N GLY A 171 -26.31 4.36 21.69
CA GLY A 171 -27.38 3.43 22.05
C GLY A 171 -28.78 3.94 21.73
N VAL A 172 -28.91 5.08 21.04
CA VAL A 172 -30.19 5.65 20.60
C VAL A 172 -30.60 5.06 19.25
N ILE A 173 -29.63 4.70 18.40
CA ILE A 173 -29.88 4.15 17.06
C ILE A 173 -30.53 2.76 17.12
N LEU A 174 -30.05 1.83 17.94
CA LEU A 174 -30.60 0.46 18.01
C LEU A 174 -32.12 0.42 18.34
N PRO A 175 -32.65 1.21 19.30
CA PRO A 175 -34.09 1.35 19.48
C PRO A 175 -34.82 1.90 18.25
N LEU A 176 -34.27 2.92 17.58
CA LEU A 176 -34.87 3.55 16.41
C LEU A 176 -34.83 2.63 15.18
N GLU A 177 -33.76 1.86 14.99
CA GLU A 177 -33.64 0.84 13.95
C GLU A 177 -34.57 -0.33 14.20
N CYS A 178 -34.74 -0.77 15.45
CA CYS A 178 -35.72 -1.80 15.80
C CYS A 178 -37.16 -1.34 15.51
N GLU A 179 -37.49 -0.08 15.81
CA GLU A 179 -38.77 0.53 15.44
C GLU A 179 -38.95 0.65 13.92
N ALA A 180 -37.91 1.08 13.21
CA ALA A 180 -37.92 1.20 11.75
C ALA A 180 -37.99 -0.15 11.05
N GLU A 181 -37.29 -1.17 11.54
CA GLU A 181 -37.29 -2.53 11.03
C GLU A 181 -38.64 -3.20 11.29
N ALA A 182 -39.25 -3.00 12.47
CA ALA A 182 -40.60 -3.46 12.76
C ALA A 182 -41.63 -2.79 11.82
N ALA A 183 -41.48 -1.50 11.55
CA ALA A 183 -42.33 -0.78 10.59
C ALA A 183 -42.12 -1.26 9.15
N ALA A 184 -40.87 -1.52 8.74
CA ALA A 184 -40.53 -2.04 7.42
C ALA A 184 -41.03 -3.47 7.23
N ARG A 185 -40.87 -4.35 8.23
CA ARG A 185 -41.43 -5.71 8.23
C ARG A 185 -42.95 -5.68 8.14
N LYS A 186 -43.61 -4.81 8.90
CA LYS A 186 -45.07 -4.64 8.82
C LYS A 186 -45.51 -4.17 7.43
N LYS A 187 -44.82 -3.18 6.86
CA LYS A 187 -45.08 -2.69 5.50
C LYS A 187 -44.84 -3.78 4.45
N ALA A 188 -43.77 -4.55 4.57
CA ALA A 188 -43.46 -5.66 3.68
C ALA A 188 -44.48 -6.81 3.80
N VAL A 189 -44.99 -7.08 5.00
CA VAL A 189 -46.09 -8.05 5.21
C VAL A 189 -47.39 -7.53 4.60
N GLU A 190 -47.73 -6.26 4.80
CA GLU A 190 -48.92 -5.63 4.18
C GLU A 190 -48.82 -5.62 2.64
N GLU A 191 -47.63 -5.35 2.10
CA GLU A 191 -47.34 -5.40 0.67
C GLU A 191 -47.37 -6.82 0.13
N TRP A 192 -46.86 -7.81 0.89
CA TRP A 192 -46.98 -9.22 0.56
C TRP A 192 -48.43 -9.71 0.62
N GLU A 193 -49.22 -9.26 1.59
CA GLU A 193 -50.65 -9.57 1.69
C GLU A 193 -51.45 -8.92 0.56
N LYS A 194 -51.14 -7.68 0.19
CA LYS A 194 -51.70 -7.04 -1.02
C LYS A 194 -51.32 -7.82 -2.27
N ASN A 195 -50.05 -8.14 -2.47
CA ASN A 195 -49.59 -8.92 -3.63
C ASN A 195 -50.18 -10.35 -3.63
N LYS A 196 -50.51 -10.92 -2.46
CA LYS A 196 -51.21 -12.20 -2.34
C LYS A 196 -52.69 -12.06 -2.71
N MET A 197 -53.35 -10.97 -2.32
CA MET A 197 -54.72 -10.66 -2.72
C MET A 197 -54.83 -10.28 -4.20
N ASP A 198 -53.81 -9.60 -4.75
CA ASP A 198 -53.70 -9.26 -6.17
C ASP A 198 -53.42 -10.50 -7.00
N LYS A 199 -52.52 -11.41 -6.56
CA LYS A 199 -52.36 -12.73 -7.19
C LYS A 199 -53.62 -13.60 -7.11
N PHE A 200 -54.38 -13.51 -6.01
CA PHE A 200 -55.65 -14.23 -5.86
C PHE A 200 -56.78 -13.59 -6.69
N ALA A 201 -56.70 -12.28 -6.95
CA ALA A 201 -57.61 -11.56 -7.83
C ALA A 201 -57.29 -11.83 -9.31
N ASP A 202 -56.01 -11.82 -9.69
CA ASP A 202 -55.53 -12.16 -11.04
C ASP A 202 -55.88 -13.61 -11.40
N GLU A 203 -55.80 -14.55 -10.46
CA GLU A 203 -56.18 -15.96 -10.65
C GLU A 203 -57.71 -16.18 -10.72
N LEU A 204 -58.52 -15.21 -10.26
CA LEU A 204 -59.98 -15.19 -10.42
C LEU A 204 -60.43 -14.49 -11.71
N VAL A 205 -59.64 -13.57 -12.25
CA VAL A 205 -59.94 -12.79 -13.46
C VAL A 205 -59.64 -13.59 -14.74
N ASP A 206 -58.75 -14.58 -14.68
CA ASP A 206 -58.46 -15.52 -15.79
C ASP A 206 -59.61 -16.50 -16.14
N LYS A 207 -60.78 -16.42 -15.46
CA LYS A 207 -61.95 -17.29 -15.71
C LYS A 207 -63.16 -16.62 -16.35
N VAL A 208 -63.08 -15.36 -16.79
CA VAL A 208 -64.20 -14.70 -17.50
C VAL A 208 -63.70 -13.90 -18.70
N ASP A 209 -63.92 -14.43 -19.91
CA ASP A 209 -63.76 -13.76 -21.20
C ASP A 209 -64.71 -12.54 -21.34
N LEU A 210 -64.20 -11.39 -21.84
CA LEU A 210 -64.80 -10.47 -22.86
C LEU A 210 -64.03 -9.11 -22.93
N PRO A 211 -64.12 -8.32 -24.04
CA PRO A 211 -62.96 -7.65 -24.66
C PRO A 211 -63.06 -6.10 -24.85
N THR A 212 -61.97 -5.49 -25.35
CA THR A 212 -61.84 -4.19 -26.10
C THR A 212 -62.05 -2.87 -25.29
N VAL A 213 -61.50 -1.66 -25.57
CA VAL A 213 -60.67 -0.99 -26.60
C VAL A 213 -60.40 0.49 -26.16
N GLU A 214 -59.36 1.15 -26.71
CA GLU A 214 -59.17 2.64 -26.85
C GLU A 214 -58.98 3.51 -25.57
N ASP A 215 -58.27 4.66 -25.51
CA ASP A 215 -57.28 5.36 -26.33
C ASP A 215 -56.83 6.62 -25.53
N ILE A 216 -55.62 7.13 -25.81
CA ILE A 216 -55.20 8.57 -25.78
C ILE A 216 -55.07 9.34 -24.44
N GLY A 217 -53.84 9.83 -24.17
CA GLY A 217 -53.62 11.29 -24.06
C GLY A 217 -52.83 11.89 -22.88
N ASN A 218 -51.54 12.20 -23.15
CA ASN A 218 -50.93 13.56 -23.16
C ASN A 218 -50.21 14.22 -21.93
N PHE A 219 -49.11 14.93 -22.29
CA PHE A 219 -48.28 16.01 -21.64
C PHE A 219 -47.33 15.60 -20.47
N GLU A 220 -45.99 15.68 -20.52
CA GLU A 220 -44.93 16.69 -20.85
C GLU A 220 -44.13 17.16 -19.59
N GLU A 221 -42.79 17.08 -19.69
CA GLU A 221 -41.66 17.88 -19.13
C GLU A 221 -41.55 18.16 -17.59
N GLU A 222 -40.39 18.19 -16.90
CA GLU A 222 -39.00 18.59 -17.19
C GLU A 222 -37.95 17.89 -16.27
N ASN A 223 -36.74 17.62 -16.84
CA ASN A 223 -35.34 17.91 -16.40
C ASN A 223 -34.90 17.80 -14.90
N ALA A 224 -33.67 17.41 -14.53
CA ALA A 224 -32.36 17.58 -15.16
C ALA A 224 -31.30 16.59 -14.63
N ALA A 225 -30.23 16.43 -15.41
CA ALA A 225 -29.04 15.61 -15.21
C ALA A 225 -27.82 16.39 -14.65
N ASP A 226 -26.89 15.60 -14.10
CA ASP A 226 -25.43 15.65 -14.21
C ASP A 226 -24.53 16.79 -13.65
N ILE A 227 -23.62 16.34 -12.76
CA ILE A 227 -22.13 16.42 -12.77
C ILE A 227 -21.45 17.80 -12.92
N LEU A 228 -20.56 18.15 -11.97
CA LEU A 228 -19.15 18.55 -12.20
C LEU A 228 -18.38 18.94 -10.91
N PHE A 229 -17.24 18.27 -10.65
CA PHE A 229 -15.99 18.84 -10.09
C PHE A 229 -15.26 19.62 -11.22
N PRO A 230 -14.32 20.61 -11.05
CA PRO A 230 -12.99 20.40 -10.41
C PRO A 230 -12.14 21.66 -9.96
N GLY A 231 -10.96 21.39 -9.35
CA GLY A 231 -9.66 22.11 -9.48
C GLY A 231 -9.46 23.47 -8.76
N ASP A 232 -8.25 24.00 -8.51
CA ASP A 232 -6.83 23.59 -8.52
C ASP A 232 -6.01 24.80 -7.95
N ASP A 233 -4.68 24.66 -7.83
CA ASP A 233 -3.63 25.72 -7.78
C ASP A 233 -3.39 26.51 -6.46
N SER A 234 -2.19 26.92 -6.01
CA SER A 234 -0.76 26.55 -6.11
C SER A 234 0.07 27.66 -5.41
N THR A 235 1.37 27.40 -5.21
CA THR A 235 2.52 28.34 -5.09
C THR A 235 3.08 28.84 -3.72
N ASP A 236 4.34 28.45 -3.53
CA ASP A 236 5.56 29.26 -3.27
C ASP A 236 6.17 29.51 -1.87
N ARG A 237 7.52 29.38 -1.89
CA ARG A 237 8.63 29.41 -0.89
C ARG A 237 8.83 30.82 -0.25
N PRO A 238 9.86 31.16 0.62
CA PRO A 238 11.12 30.46 1.01
C PRO A 238 11.66 30.61 2.48
N VAL A 239 12.64 29.76 2.87
CA VAL A 239 13.98 30.00 3.55
C VAL A 239 14.06 31.00 4.76
N ASN A 240 14.74 30.86 5.92
CA ASN A 240 16.00 30.20 6.36
C ASN A 240 16.11 30.04 7.91
N VAL A 241 17.20 29.36 8.31
CA VAL A 241 17.69 28.82 9.61
C VAL A 241 18.27 29.85 10.61
N GLU A 242 18.25 29.49 11.92
CA GLU A 242 19.19 29.72 13.07
C GLU A 242 18.36 29.76 14.39
N ASP A 243 18.66 29.12 15.54
CA ASP A 243 19.90 28.55 16.09
C ASP A 243 19.63 27.60 17.31
N VAL A 244 20.53 26.61 17.51
CA VAL A 244 21.11 26.00 18.77
C VAL A 244 20.26 25.09 19.70
N SER A 245 20.46 23.74 19.77
CA SER A 245 21.50 22.86 20.43
C SER A 245 21.23 22.56 21.94
N THR A 246 21.42 21.39 22.58
CA THR A 246 22.40 20.27 22.49
C THR A 246 21.88 18.95 23.14
N GLY A 247 22.47 17.80 22.77
CA GLY A 247 22.39 16.51 23.51
C GLY A 247 22.89 15.30 22.69
N SER A 248 24.21 15.09 22.67
CA SER A 248 24.98 14.22 21.75
C SER A 248 25.06 12.72 22.10
N ILE A 249 24.78 11.86 21.12
CA ILE A 249 25.19 10.44 21.02
C ILE A 249 26.37 10.40 20.02
N PRO A 250 27.44 9.61 20.23
CA PRO A 250 28.64 9.67 19.39
C PRO A 250 28.35 9.13 17.98
N VAL A 251 28.41 10.02 16.99
CA VAL A 251 28.32 9.70 15.58
C VAL A 251 29.74 9.39 15.06
N PRO A 252 29.97 8.26 14.39
CA PRO A 252 31.27 7.92 13.81
C PRO A 252 31.67 8.94 12.74
N SER A 253 32.97 9.15 12.59
CA SER A 253 33.52 10.18 11.73
C SER A 253 33.25 9.88 10.25
N GLN A 254 33.22 10.93 9.44
CA GLN A 254 32.95 10.83 8.00
C GLN A 254 33.97 9.94 7.28
N GLU A 255 35.22 9.91 7.77
CA GLU A 255 36.27 9.01 7.28
C GLU A 255 35.98 7.53 7.60
N GLU A 256 35.45 7.22 8.78
CA GLU A 256 35.10 5.85 9.17
C GLU A 256 33.92 5.32 8.35
N VAL A 257 32.94 6.18 8.04
CA VAL A 257 31.79 5.87 7.19
C VAL A 257 32.25 5.63 5.75
N GLU A 258 33.12 6.49 5.21
CA GLU A 258 33.67 6.33 3.87
C GLU A 258 34.50 5.05 3.73
N GLN A 259 35.34 4.74 4.72
CA GLN A 259 36.14 3.51 4.73
C GLN A 259 35.29 2.24 4.84
N ALA A 260 34.21 2.26 5.62
CA ALA A 260 33.27 1.15 5.71
C ALA A 260 32.53 0.92 4.38
N ILE A 261 32.10 2.01 3.71
CA ILE A 261 31.45 1.95 2.40
C ILE A 261 32.43 1.42 1.33
N LEU A 262 33.69 1.88 1.34
CA LEU A 262 34.74 1.41 0.42
C LEU A 262 35.05 -0.07 0.62
N LYS A 263 35.14 -0.54 1.87
CA LYS A 263 35.43 -1.94 2.19
C LYS A 263 34.28 -2.86 1.76
N ARG A 264 33.03 -2.42 1.94
CA ARG A 264 31.83 -3.15 1.49
C ARG A 264 31.76 -3.23 -0.04
N LYS A 265 31.95 -2.11 -0.74
CA LYS A 265 32.02 -2.08 -2.22
C LYS A 265 33.15 -2.95 -2.77
N LYS A 266 34.31 -3.01 -2.09
CA LYS A 266 35.43 -3.87 -2.50
C LYS A 266 35.12 -5.37 -2.34
N MET A 267 34.39 -5.76 -1.29
CA MET A 267 33.94 -7.15 -1.11
C MET A 267 32.87 -7.54 -2.11
N GLU A 268 31.88 -6.66 -2.36
CA GLU A 268 30.85 -6.87 -3.39
C GLU A 268 31.46 -6.99 -4.80
N LEU A 269 32.51 -6.21 -5.11
CA LEU A 269 33.23 -6.35 -6.37
C LEU A 269 34.01 -7.67 -6.45
N LEU A 270 34.70 -8.09 -5.38
CA LEU A 270 35.43 -9.36 -5.35
C LEU A 270 34.50 -10.56 -5.54
N GLU A 271 33.30 -10.53 -4.96
CA GLU A 271 32.30 -11.59 -5.12
C GLU A 271 31.71 -11.60 -6.54
N LYS A 272 31.51 -10.43 -7.15
CA LYS A 272 31.02 -10.28 -8.53
C LYS A 272 32.01 -10.75 -9.60
N TYR A 273 33.32 -10.77 -9.32
CA TYR A 273 34.37 -11.16 -10.28
C TYR A 273 35.03 -12.51 -9.97
N ALA A 274 34.57 -13.25 -8.95
CA ALA A 274 35.13 -14.54 -8.56
C ALA A 274 34.32 -15.76 -9.05
N SER A 275 33.53 -15.63 -10.14
CA SER A 275 32.89 -16.78 -10.79
C SER A 275 33.96 -17.69 -11.42
N PHE A 276 34.16 -18.86 -10.82
CA PHE A 276 35.18 -19.83 -11.23
C PHE A 276 34.82 -20.60 -12.52
N GLU A 277 33.70 -20.28 -13.18
CA GLU A 277 33.20 -20.98 -14.38
C GLU A 277 33.68 -20.37 -15.71
N ASP A 278 33.98 -19.06 -15.76
CA ASP A 278 34.30 -18.37 -17.03
C ASP A 278 35.72 -18.63 -17.54
N TYR A 279 36.68 -18.92 -16.64
CA TYR A 279 38.07 -19.19 -17.02
C TYR A 279 38.25 -20.52 -17.77
N SER A 280 37.35 -21.48 -17.58
CA SER A 280 37.42 -22.81 -18.22
C SER A 280 37.08 -22.77 -19.72
N LYS A 281 36.03 -22.01 -20.09
CA LYS A 281 35.61 -21.82 -21.49
C LYS A 281 36.58 -20.93 -22.25
N LEU A 282 37.18 -19.93 -21.60
CA LEU A 282 38.25 -19.13 -22.18
C LEU A 282 39.46 -19.99 -22.55
N ALA A 283 39.86 -20.94 -21.70
CA ALA A 283 40.98 -21.84 -21.99
C ALA A 283 40.73 -22.75 -23.20
N GLU A 284 39.50 -23.25 -23.38
CA GLU A 284 39.14 -24.09 -24.54
C GLU A 284 39.09 -23.29 -25.86
N ILE A 285 38.57 -22.06 -25.82
CA ILE A 285 38.53 -21.17 -26.99
C ILE A 285 39.94 -20.74 -27.41
N PHE A 286 40.81 -20.38 -26.45
CA PHE A 286 42.21 -20.06 -26.73
C PHE A 286 43.00 -21.27 -27.26
N ALA A 287 42.71 -22.48 -26.76
CA ALA A 287 43.33 -23.70 -27.28
C ALA A 287 42.89 -24.01 -28.73
N ALA A 288 41.60 -23.85 -29.05
CA ALA A 288 41.07 -24.07 -30.40
C ALA A 288 41.62 -23.04 -31.42
N PHE A 289 41.71 -21.76 -31.04
CA PHE A 289 42.32 -20.73 -31.87
C PHE A 289 43.82 -20.93 -32.05
N GLY A 290 44.54 -21.36 -31.01
CA GLY A 290 45.96 -21.70 -31.08
C GLY A 290 46.23 -22.82 -32.10
N ILE A 291 45.34 -23.82 -32.18
CA ILE A 291 45.44 -24.93 -33.13
C ILE A 291 45.15 -24.47 -34.58
N ILE A 292 44.15 -23.61 -34.79
CA ILE A 292 43.81 -23.07 -36.13
C ILE A 292 44.90 -22.12 -36.65
N PHE A 293 45.50 -21.32 -35.75
CA PHE A 293 46.61 -20.43 -36.07
C PHE A 293 47.89 -21.21 -36.38
N HIS A 294 48.21 -22.26 -35.60
CA HIS A 294 49.32 -23.17 -35.91
C HIS A 294 49.11 -23.94 -37.22
N ALA A 295 47.88 -24.37 -37.51
CA ALA A 295 47.54 -25.06 -38.75
C ALA A 295 47.70 -24.14 -39.97
N SER A 296 47.29 -22.87 -39.86
CA SER A 296 47.47 -21.87 -40.93
C SER A 296 48.95 -21.50 -41.17
N MET A 297 49.76 -21.44 -40.11
CA MET A 297 51.21 -21.21 -40.17
C MET A 297 51.99 -22.35 -40.83
N LEU A 298 51.53 -23.60 -40.70
CA LEU A 298 52.18 -24.77 -41.28
C LEU A 298 51.93 -24.91 -42.79
N ILE A 299 50.90 -24.24 -43.33
CA ILE A 299 50.49 -24.35 -44.74
C ILE A 299 51.28 -23.41 -45.67
N SER A 300 51.93 -22.36 -45.14
CA SER A 300 52.74 -21.42 -45.94
C SER A 300 54.10 -21.11 -45.29
N LYS A 301 55.18 -21.62 -45.87
CA LYS A 301 56.56 -21.25 -45.50
C LYS A 301 56.79 -19.74 -45.54
N LYS A 302 56.16 -19.05 -46.51
CA LYS A 302 56.22 -17.58 -46.65
C LYS A 302 55.60 -16.87 -45.45
N ALA A 303 54.48 -17.38 -44.93
CA ALA A 303 53.79 -16.78 -43.77
C ALA A 303 54.60 -16.90 -42.46
N GLY A 304 55.29 -18.03 -42.25
CA GLY A 304 56.17 -18.21 -41.08
C GLY A 304 57.38 -17.28 -41.10
N GLU A 305 57.99 -17.06 -42.27
CA GLU A 305 59.11 -16.11 -42.44
C GLU A 305 58.66 -14.66 -42.23
N LEU A 306 57.50 -14.28 -42.77
CA LEU A 306 56.90 -12.95 -42.57
C LEU A 306 56.56 -12.68 -41.11
N PHE A 307 56.00 -13.66 -40.40
CA PHE A 307 55.67 -13.52 -38.98
C PHE A 307 56.92 -13.42 -38.09
N SER A 308 57.97 -14.20 -38.40
CA SER A 308 59.25 -14.08 -37.70
C SER A 308 59.89 -12.70 -37.89
N LYS A 309 59.79 -12.13 -39.10
CA LYS A 309 60.22 -10.75 -39.37
C LYS A 309 59.34 -9.71 -38.68
N ALA A 310 58.03 -9.94 -38.59
CA ALA A 310 57.08 -9.04 -37.94
C ALA A 310 57.34 -8.84 -36.44
N ILE A 311 57.81 -9.87 -35.74
CA ILE A 311 58.07 -9.79 -34.28
C ILE A 311 59.50 -9.32 -33.98
N GLN A 312 60.38 -9.30 -34.98
CA GLN A 312 61.72 -8.74 -34.83
C GLN A 312 61.67 -7.22 -35.04
N ALA A 313 62.20 -6.48 -34.06
CA ALA A 313 62.28 -5.02 -34.14
C ALA A 313 63.29 -4.60 -35.22
N LYS A 314 62.95 -3.56 -35.99
CA LYS A 314 63.77 -3.01 -37.10
C LYS A 314 64.09 -4.04 -38.20
N SER A 315 63.09 -4.79 -38.62
CA SER A 315 63.24 -5.73 -39.73
C SER A 315 63.32 -5.00 -41.08
N ASP A 316 64.07 -5.58 -42.02
CA ASP A 316 64.21 -5.03 -43.36
C ASP A 316 63.05 -5.50 -44.25
N TRP A 317 62.22 -4.55 -44.69
CA TRP A 317 61.02 -4.77 -45.51
C TRP A 317 61.32 -4.35 -46.95
N THR A 318 61.83 -5.30 -47.74
CA THR A 318 62.18 -5.08 -49.16
C THR A 318 60.97 -4.97 -50.09
N ASP A 319 59.81 -5.48 -49.65
CA ASP A 319 58.54 -5.44 -50.36
C ASP A 319 57.48 -4.78 -49.46
N LYS A 320 56.81 -3.74 -49.98
CA LYS A 320 55.81 -2.95 -49.26
C LYS A 320 54.57 -3.80 -48.96
N ASP A 321 54.19 -4.68 -49.88
CA ASP A 321 52.97 -5.48 -49.77
C ASP A 321 53.07 -6.52 -48.64
N ASP A 322 54.27 -7.04 -48.40
CA ASP A 322 54.57 -7.97 -47.31
C ASP A 322 54.39 -7.31 -45.91
N LEU A 323 54.70 -6.02 -45.78
CA LEU A 323 54.47 -5.26 -44.53
C LEU A 323 52.98 -4.91 -44.34
N LEU A 324 52.27 -4.60 -45.43
CA LEU A 324 50.82 -4.35 -45.40
C LEU A 324 50.03 -5.60 -45.00
N ASP A 325 50.43 -6.78 -45.48
CA ASP A 325 49.85 -8.07 -45.06
C ASP A 325 50.05 -8.32 -43.55
N VAL A 326 51.22 -7.97 -43.01
CA VAL A 326 51.51 -8.08 -41.57
C VAL A 326 50.65 -7.11 -40.76
N ILE A 327 50.48 -5.87 -41.24
CA ILE A 327 49.61 -4.87 -40.61
C ILE A 327 48.15 -5.33 -40.62
N TYR A 328 47.68 -5.92 -41.72
CA TYR A 328 46.34 -6.49 -41.85
C TYR A 328 46.07 -7.54 -40.76
N TRP A 329 46.95 -8.55 -40.64
CA TRP A 329 46.78 -9.63 -39.66
C TRP A 329 46.98 -9.16 -38.22
N PHE A 330 47.90 -8.23 -37.98
CA PHE A 330 48.10 -7.60 -36.67
C PHE A 330 46.82 -6.89 -36.20
N LYS A 331 46.21 -6.06 -37.07
CA LYS A 331 44.93 -5.41 -36.78
C LYS A 331 43.82 -6.43 -36.50
N GLN A 332 43.76 -7.50 -37.28
CA GLN A 332 42.75 -8.55 -37.12
C GLN A 332 42.85 -9.24 -35.74
N ILE A 333 44.07 -9.60 -35.30
CA ILE A 333 44.32 -10.21 -33.99
C ILE A 333 44.03 -9.22 -32.86
N PHE A 334 44.50 -7.98 -32.99
CA PHE A 334 44.23 -6.92 -32.01
C PHE A 334 42.73 -6.68 -31.83
N SER A 335 41.99 -6.61 -32.94
CA SER A 335 40.54 -6.36 -32.93
C SER A 335 39.74 -7.47 -32.28
N LEU A 336 40.15 -8.73 -32.50
CA LEU A 336 39.56 -9.88 -31.83
C LEU A 336 39.81 -9.84 -30.32
N LEU A 337 41.06 -9.65 -29.90
CA LEU A 337 41.42 -9.61 -28.48
C LEU A 337 40.77 -8.43 -27.74
N PHE A 338 40.75 -7.26 -28.38
CA PHE A 338 40.11 -6.06 -27.85
C PHE A 338 38.59 -6.23 -27.76
N GLY A 339 37.96 -6.82 -28.79
CA GLY A 339 36.53 -7.14 -28.79
C GLY A 339 36.15 -8.14 -27.68
N ILE A 340 37.00 -9.14 -27.42
CA ILE A 340 36.82 -10.07 -26.30
C ILE A 340 36.97 -9.35 -24.96
N GLY A 341 38.02 -8.55 -24.78
CA GLY A 341 38.25 -7.79 -23.55
C GLY A 341 37.12 -6.81 -23.25
N CYS A 342 36.64 -6.08 -24.25
CA CYS A 342 35.49 -5.18 -24.12
C CYS A 342 34.16 -5.92 -23.98
N GLY A 343 34.02 -7.14 -24.52
CA GLY A 343 32.82 -7.97 -24.35
C GLY A 343 32.71 -8.60 -22.96
N LEU A 344 33.84 -8.84 -22.29
CA LEU A 344 33.89 -9.31 -20.89
C LEU A 344 33.69 -8.19 -19.86
N LEU A 345 33.91 -6.94 -20.27
CA LEU A 345 33.67 -5.77 -19.43
C LEU A 345 32.26 -5.22 -19.74
N PRO A 346 31.46 -4.80 -18.74
CA PRO A 346 30.12 -4.25 -18.96
C PRO A 346 30.19 -2.80 -19.47
N VAL A 347 30.79 -2.60 -20.64
CA VAL A 347 30.98 -1.30 -21.27
C VAL A 347 29.97 -1.17 -22.41
N GLU A 348 29.04 -0.21 -22.29
CA GLU A 348 27.95 -0.03 -23.25
C GLU A 348 28.11 1.24 -24.09
N GLY A 349 27.56 1.20 -25.31
CA GLY A 349 27.31 2.38 -26.14
C GLY A 349 28.42 2.78 -27.12
N PHE A 350 28.23 3.94 -27.75
CA PHE A 350 29.11 4.49 -28.79
C PHE A 350 30.54 4.77 -28.32
N SER A 351 30.74 4.99 -27.02
CA SER A 351 32.03 5.27 -26.40
C SER A 351 33.05 4.14 -26.64
N VAL A 352 32.61 2.88 -26.60
CA VAL A 352 33.46 1.70 -26.82
C VAL A 352 33.95 1.63 -28.26
N ILE A 353 33.05 1.93 -29.21
CA ILE A 353 33.36 1.98 -30.64
C ILE A 353 34.37 3.09 -30.92
N ALA A 354 34.14 4.29 -30.39
CA ALA A 354 35.06 5.42 -30.53
C ALA A 354 36.43 5.12 -29.89
N PHE A 355 36.42 4.47 -28.73
CA PHE A 355 37.65 4.09 -28.02
C PHE A 355 38.44 3.03 -28.80
N TYR A 356 37.77 2.01 -29.34
CA TYR A 356 38.39 1.02 -30.22
C TYR A 356 39.06 1.68 -31.43
N LEU A 357 38.35 2.59 -32.13
CA LEU A 357 38.89 3.29 -33.29
C LEU A 357 40.14 4.11 -32.95
N MET A 358 40.13 4.79 -31.79
CA MET A 358 41.26 5.57 -31.32
C MET A 358 42.46 4.67 -30.98
N VAL A 359 42.25 3.63 -30.17
CA VAL A 359 43.33 2.74 -29.71
C VAL A 359 43.90 1.93 -30.88
N SER A 360 43.05 1.38 -31.76
CA SER A 360 43.49 0.62 -32.93
C SER A 360 44.40 1.45 -33.85
N THR A 361 44.10 2.74 -34.00
CA THR A 361 44.92 3.65 -34.81
C THR A 361 46.27 3.94 -34.14
N LEU A 362 46.25 4.25 -32.85
CA LEU A 362 47.47 4.54 -32.07
C LEU A 362 48.42 3.34 -32.00
N VAL A 363 47.87 2.14 -31.77
CA VAL A 363 48.67 0.91 -31.67
C VAL A 363 49.30 0.56 -33.02
N THR A 364 48.57 0.72 -34.13
CA THR A 364 49.11 0.50 -35.48
C THR A 364 50.22 1.50 -35.80
N HIS A 365 50.00 2.80 -35.49
CA HIS A 365 50.99 3.84 -35.69
C HIS A 365 52.27 3.60 -34.86
N PHE A 366 52.11 3.23 -33.59
CA PHE A 366 53.25 2.89 -32.72
C PHE A 366 54.02 1.66 -33.22
N TYR A 367 53.32 0.64 -33.73
CA TYR A 367 53.95 -0.54 -34.28
C TYR A 367 54.84 -0.22 -35.50
N ILE A 368 54.40 0.68 -36.38
CA ILE A 368 55.16 1.05 -37.59
C ILE A 368 56.33 1.98 -37.26
N THR A 369 56.06 3.05 -36.51
CA THR A 369 57.05 4.12 -36.26
C THR A 369 58.03 3.77 -35.14
N ALA A 370 57.56 3.21 -34.03
CA ALA A 370 58.39 2.97 -32.85
C ALA A 370 58.98 1.56 -32.82
N PHE A 371 58.24 0.55 -33.30
CA PHE A 371 58.68 -0.86 -33.24
C PHE A 371 59.40 -1.31 -34.51
N GLN A 372 58.84 -1.05 -35.70
CA GLN A 372 59.49 -1.35 -36.98
C GLN A 372 60.45 -0.23 -37.45
N CYS A 373 60.35 0.98 -36.88
CA CYS A 373 61.15 2.15 -37.27
C CYS A 373 61.09 2.45 -38.78
N PHE A 374 59.93 2.20 -39.39
CA PHE A 374 59.70 2.38 -40.81
C PHE A 374 59.10 3.77 -41.08
N ASP A 375 59.57 4.43 -42.15
CA ASP A 375 59.09 5.77 -42.50
C ASP A 375 57.71 5.68 -43.16
N GLU A 376 56.71 6.37 -42.59
CA GLU A 376 55.31 6.28 -43.03
C GLU A 376 55.10 6.87 -44.43
N ASP A 377 55.98 7.79 -44.84
CA ASP A 377 55.94 8.43 -46.15
C ASP A 377 56.31 7.46 -47.28
N GLU A 378 57.09 6.40 -47.00
CA GLU A 378 57.42 5.34 -47.97
C GLU A 378 56.27 4.34 -48.17
N LEU A 379 55.32 4.27 -47.23
CA LEU A 379 54.14 3.40 -47.27
C LEU A 379 52.92 4.03 -47.98
N GLY A 380 53.07 5.22 -48.58
CA GLY A 380 51.94 5.97 -49.17
C GLY A 380 51.17 6.82 -48.15
N GLY A 381 51.78 7.05 -46.99
CA GLY A 381 51.27 7.89 -45.92
C GLY A 381 50.27 7.20 -44.99
N ILE A 382 49.95 7.88 -43.88
CA ILE A 382 49.09 7.38 -42.79
C ILE A 382 47.71 6.93 -43.30
N SER A 383 47.18 7.52 -44.38
CA SER A 383 45.87 7.18 -44.91
C SER A 383 45.80 5.78 -45.54
N GLU A 384 46.88 5.31 -46.17
CA GLU A 384 46.93 4.00 -46.82
C GLU A 384 47.06 2.89 -45.76
N VAL A 385 47.98 3.09 -44.82
CA VAL A 385 48.16 2.25 -43.63
C VAL A 385 46.87 2.16 -42.80
N PHE A 386 46.15 3.26 -42.63
CA PHE A 386 44.90 3.27 -41.87
C PHE A 386 43.81 2.45 -42.58
N LYS A 387 43.64 2.63 -43.90
CA LYS A 387 42.60 1.96 -44.70
C LYS A 387 42.82 0.45 -44.80
N GLU A 388 44.07 0.00 -44.84
CA GLU A 388 44.40 -1.41 -45.03
C GLU A 388 43.82 -2.27 -43.88
N GLY A 389 42.96 -3.22 -44.24
CA GLY A 389 42.26 -4.11 -43.29
C GLY A 389 41.29 -3.45 -42.31
N PHE A 390 40.96 -2.16 -42.46
CA PHE A 390 40.12 -1.45 -41.48
C PHE A 390 38.71 -2.03 -41.37
N SER A 391 38.04 -2.27 -42.51
CA SER A 391 36.66 -2.75 -42.54
C SER A 391 36.51 -4.15 -41.98
N SER A 392 37.44 -5.06 -42.29
CA SER A 392 37.47 -6.43 -41.77
C SER A 392 37.82 -6.46 -40.28
N ALA A 393 38.81 -5.68 -39.85
CA ALA A 393 39.19 -5.56 -38.44
C ALA A 393 38.03 -4.99 -37.60
N PHE A 394 37.37 -3.93 -38.07
CA PHE A 394 36.19 -3.37 -37.42
C PHE A 394 35.02 -4.36 -37.35
N ALA A 395 34.73 -5.08 -38.43
CA ALA A 395 33.72 -6.13 -38.43
C ALA A 395 34.05 -7.25 -37.43
N THR A 396 35.33 -7.58 -37.26
CA THR A 396 35.79 -8.63 -36.34
C THR A 396 35.66 -8.19 -34.88
N PHE A 397 36.04 -6.95 -34.57
CA PHE A 397 35.77 -6.33 -33.28
C PHE A 397 34.27 -6.34 -32.97
N MET A 398 33.43 -5.88 -33.90
CA MET A 398 31.98 -5.85 -33.71
C MET A 398 31.39 -7.24 -33.48
N ASN A 399 31.82 -8.25 -34.24
CA ASN A 399 31.35 -9.63 -34.05
C ASN A 399 31.77 -10.18 -32.68
N ALA A 400 33.03 -10.01 -32.27
CA ALA A 400 33.51 -10.50 -30.98
C ALA A 400 32.83 -9.77 -29.79
N PHE A 401 32.70 -8.45 -29.89
CA PHE A 401 32.04 -7.61 -28.90
C PHE A 401 30.55 -7.93 -28.77
N CYS A 402 29.85 -8.11 -29.91
CA CYS A 402 28.45 -8.48 -29.94
C CYS A 402 28.24 -9.91 -29.41
N LEU A 403 28.96 -10.92 -29.92
CA LEU A 403 28.75 -12.32 -29.52
C LEU A 403 28.91 -12.54 -28.00
N LEU A 404 29.86 -11.84 -27.37
CA LEU A 404 30.08 -11.94 -25.92
C LEU A 404 29.10 -11.11 -25.09
N ASN A 405 28.60 -9.99 -25.61
CA ASN A 405 27.49 -9.25 -24.96
C ASN A 405 26.12 -9.93 -25.16
N PHE A 406 25.87 -10.58 -26.29
CA PHE A 406 24.58 -11.22 -26.61
C PHE A 406 24.34 -12.51 -25.81
N ASN A 407 25.37 -13.21 -25.36
CA ASN A 407 25.22 -14.39 -24.49
C ASN A 407 24.66 -14.05 -23.08
N ASN A 408 24.56 -12.77 -22.72
CA ASN A 408 23.86 -12.31 -21.50
C ASN A 408 22.38 -11.93 -21.75
N PHE A 409 21.87 -12.08 -22.98
CA PHE A 409 20.52 -11.65 -23.38
C PHE A 409 19.80 -12.73 -24.21
N GLU A 410 19.67 -13.95 -23.72
CA GLU A 410 18.44 -14.67 -24.03
C GLU A 410 17.32 -14.04 -23.19
N PRO A 411 16.33 -13.34 -23.78
CA PRO A 411 15.23 -12.80 -23.00
C PRO A 411 14.48 -13.99 -22.39
N CYS A 412 14.47 -14.07 -21.06
CA CYS A 412 13.68 -15.08 -20.38
C CYS A 412 12.21 -14.91 -20.76
N GLU A 413 11.59 -15.95 -21.29
CA GLU A 413 10.21 -15.87 -21.71
C GLU A 413 9.28 -15.63 -20.50
N ILE A 414 9.57 -16.28 -19.39
CA ILE A 414 8.80 -16.20 -18.14
C ILE A 414 9.77 -16.13 -16.96
N VAL A 415 9.52 -15.18 -16.05
CA VAL A 415 10.16 -15.12 -14.73
C VAL A 415 9.16 -15.60 -13.69
N PHE A 416 9.57 -16.54 -12.84
CA PHE A 416 8.72 -17.04 -11.75
C PHE A 416 9.12 -16.38 -10.43
N VAL A 417 8.12 -15.89 -9.70
CA VAL A 417 8.26 -15.31 -8.37
C VAL A 417 7.42 -16.12 -7.41
N TYR A 418 8.08 -16.87 -6.54
CA TYR A 418 7.42 -17.56 -5.45
C TYR A 418 7.22 -16.60 -4.27
N VAL A 419 5.97 -16.39 -3.90
CA VAL A 419 5.61 -15.75 -2.63
C VAL A 419 5.82 -16.79 -1.52
N THR A 420 6.88 -16.58 -0.76
CA THR A 420 7.44 -17.51 0.21
C THR A 420 7.63 -16.85 1.57
N GLU A 421 7.67 -17.70 2.58
CA GLU A 421 7.83 -17.31 3.98
C GLU A 421 9.29 -17.39 4.43
N PRO A 422 9.71 -16.58 5.43
CA PRO A 422 11.09 -16.59 5.93
C PRO A 422 11.56 -17.93 6.51
N ILE A 423 10.62 -18.74 6.99
CA ILE A 423 10.90 -20.10 7.47
C ILE A 423 10.20 -21.08 6.54
N GLU A 424 11.02 -21.88 5.86
CA GLU A 424 10.55 -22.89 4.93
C GLU A 424 9.82 -24.03 5.65
N LYS A 425 8.64 -24.38 5.16
CA LYS A 425 7.90 -25.57 5.61
C LYS A 425 8.69 -26.81 5.20
N GLN A 426 8.82 -27.78 6.11
CA GLN A 426 9.54 -29.02 5.81
C GLN A 426 9.01 -29.71 4.54
N GLY A 427 9.90 -29.98 3.59
CA GLY A 427 9.56 -30.59 2.30
C GLY A 427 9.25 -29.61 1.17
N VAL A 428 9.25 -28.30 1.46
CA VAL A 428 8.99 -27.18 0.53
C VAL A 428 10.13 -26.17 0.64
N SER A 429 11.31 -26.53 0.12
CA SER A 429 12.50 -25.66 0.10
C SER A 429 12.66 -24.96 -1.25
N ALA A 430 13.15 -23.72 -1.24
CA ALA A 430 13.39 -22.92 -2.44
C ALA A 430 14.24 -23.66 -3.48
N ASP A 431 15.31 -24.34 -3.07
CA ASP A 431 16.17 -25.11 -3.96
C ASP A 431 15.41 -26.25 -4.65
N LEU A 432 14.56 -26.96 -3.91
CA LEU A 432 13.74 -28.06 -4.44
C LEU A 432 12.69 -27.55 -5.43
N LEU A 433 12.07 -26.40 -5.15
CA LEU A 433 11.09 -25.78 -6.03
C LEU A 433 11.73 -25.33 -7.35
N LYS A 434 12.89 -24.67 -7.25
CA LYS A 434 13.68 -24.25 -8.40
C LYS A 434 14.11 -25.46 -9.25
N GLU A 435 14.60 -26.52 -8.63
CA GLU A 435 14.99 -27.75 -9.32
C GLU A 435 13.79 -28.41 -10.05
N LYS A 436 12.61 -28.46 -9.43
CA LYS A 436 11.39 -29.02 -10.04
C LYS A 436 10.94 -28.25 -11.29
N LEU A 437 11.10 -26.92 -11.31
CA LEU A 437 10.78 -26.10 -12.48
C LEU A 437 11.83 -26.29 -13.59
N ILE A 438 13.12 -26.22 -13.25
CA ILE A 438 14.20 -26.35 -14.23
C ILE A 438 14.18 -27.72 -14.91
N ARG A 439 13.85 -28.80 -14.18
CA ARG A 439 13.72 -30.14 -14.77
C ARG A 439 12.62 -30.27 -15.83
N GLN A 440 11.65 -29.36 -15.87
CA GLN A 440 10.57 -29.37 -16.87
C GLN A 440 10.94 -28.63 -18.15
N THR A 441 12.06 -27.89 -18.20
CA THR A 441 12.43 -27.05 -19.35
C THR A 441 13.78 -27.42 -19.95
N ASN A 442 13.91 -27.14 -21.25
CA ASN A 442 15.19 -27.16 -21.96
C ASN A 442 15.79 -25.75 -22.14
N PHE A 443 15.13 -24.72 -21.59
CA PHE A 443 15.52 -23.31 -21.71
C PHE A 443 15.73 -22.68 -20.32
N THR A 444 16.42 -21.54 -20.30
CA THR A 444 16.77 -20.81 -19.08
C THR A 444 15.51 -20.26 -18.40
N VAL A 445 15.31 -20.64 -17.13
CA VAL A 445 14.21 -20.16 -16.29
C VAL A 445 14.78 -19.38 -15.11
N HIS A 446 14.34 -18.14 -14.94
CA HIS A 446 14.65 -17.36 -13.73
C HIS A 446 13.56 -17.55 -12.69
N VAL A 447 13.99 -17.90 -11.48
CA VAL A 447 13.13 -18.13 -10.32
C VAL A 447 13.63 -17.26 -9.19
N TYR A 448 12.72 -16.47 -8.62
CA TYR A 448 12.96 -15.64 -7.45
C TYR A 448 12.03 -16.03 -6.29
N PHE A 449 12.51 -15.84 -5.07
CA PHE A 449 11.77 -16.09 -3.84
C PHE A 449 11.70 -14.80 -3.01
N THR A 450 10.50 -14.42 -2.57
CA THR A 450 10.29 -13.18 -1.79
C THR A 450 11.14 -13.12 -0.52
N HIS A 451 11.30 -14.22 0.20
CA HIS A 451 12.03 -14.22 1.47
C HIS A 451 13.56 -14.13 1.33
N SER A 452 14.15 -14.71 0.28
CA SER A 452 15.61 -14.78 0.11
C SER A 452 16.14 -13.69 -0.84
N ASP A 453 15.58 -13.60 -2.05
CA ASP A 453 16.07 -12.70 -3.10
C ASP A 453 15.69 -11.24 -2.85
N PHE A 454 14.62 -11.02 -2.09
CA PHE A 454 14.10 -9.71 -1.69
C PHE A 454 14.18 -9.49 -0.17
N SER A 455 15.10 -10.17 0.51
CA SER A 455 15.30 -10.09 1.97
C SER A 455 15.54 -8.66 2.51
N THR A 456 16.02 -7.73 1.67
CA THR A 456 16.21 -6.32 2.04
C THR A 456 14.94 -5.46 1.89
N THR A 457 13.88 -6.00 1.29
CA THR A 457 12.63 -5.30 1.00
C THR A 457 11.59 -5.66 2.06
N THR A 458 11.28 -4.71 2.94
CA THR A 458 10.19 -4.83 3.91
C THR A 458 8.86 -4.99 3.18
N GLY A 459 8.05 -5.97 3.59
CA GLY A 459 6.75 -6.23 2.98
C GLY A 459 6.82 -6.89 1.60
N ALA A 460 7.92 -7.57 1.25
CA ALA A 460 8.10 -8.18 -0.08
C ALA A 460 6.96 -9.13 -0.51
N TRP A 461 6.29 -9.76 0.46
CA TRP A 461 5.12 -10.62 0.23
C TRP A 461 3.89 -9.87 -0.29
N ALA A 462 3.80 -8.55 -0.06
CA ALA A 462 2.71 -7.71 -0.53
C ALA A 462 2.78 -7.39 -2.04
N ILE A 463 3.81 -7.91 -2.74
CA ILE A 463 4.10 -7.76 -4.18
C ILE A 463 4.42 -6.34 -4.63
N TRP A 464 3.66 -5.33 -4.22
CA TRP A 464 3.90 -3.97 -4.66
C TRP A 464 5.27 -3.39 -4.19
N PRO A 465 5.82 -3.72 -3.00
CA PRO A 465 7.14 -3.20 -2.60
C PRO A 465 8.31 -3.78 -3.41
N ILE A 466 8.12 -4.94 -4.06
CA ILE A 466 9.16 -5.53 -4.92
C ILE A 466 9.13 -5.00 -6.36
N LEU A 467 8.12 -4.21 -6.73
CA LEU A 467 8.01 -3.63 -8.08
C LEU A 467 9.16 -2.67 -8.40
N HIS A 468 9.69 -1.96 -7.39
CA HIS A 468 10.83 -1.05 -7.52
C HIS A 468 12.21 -1.72 -7.49
N ASN A 469 12.27 -3.05 -7.44
CA ASN A 469 13.50 -3.79 -7.17
C ASN A 469 14.14 -4.37 -8.47
N LYS A 470 15.07 -5.33 -8.32
CA LYS A 470 15.87 -5.96 -9.39
C LYS A 470 15.04 -6.51 -10.56
N LEU A 471 13.75 -6.80 -10.37
CA LEU A 471 12.82 -7.20 -11.44
C LEU A 471 12.75 -6.17 -12.59
N HIS A 472 13.03 -4.90 -12.32
CA HIS A 472 13.07 -3.88 -13.37
C HIS A 472 14.26 -4.06 -14.33
N ALA A 473 15.38 -4.60 -13.85
CA ALA A 473 16.59 -4.81 -14.64
C ALA A 473 16.57 -6.11 -15.47
N VAL A 474 15.69 -7.05 -15.14
CA VAL A 474 15.56 -8.32 -15.86
C VAL A 474 14.73 -8.13 -17.13
N GLN A 475 15.24 -8.64 -18.25
CA GLN A 475 14.51 -8.71 -19.52
C GLN A 475 13.63 -9.96 -19.54
N TYR A 476 12.31 -9.75 -19.52
CA TYR A 476 11.32 -10.83 -19.61
C TYR A 476 10.05 -10.38 -20.31
N LYS A 477 9.27 -11.34 -20.82
CA LYS A 477 7.94 -11.09 -21.41
C LYS A 477 6.83 -11.18 -20.37
N TRP A 478 6.91 -12.19 -19.50
CA TRP A 478 5.88 -12.51 -18.52
C TRP A 478 6.46 -12.67 -17.11
N LEU A 479 5.72 -12.22 -16.11
CA LEU A 479 6.02 -12.42 -14.69
C LEU A 479 4.91 -13.26 -14.07
N PHE A 480 5.29 -14.40 -13.48
CA PHE A 480 4.37 -15.38 -12.91
C PHE A 480 4.52 -15.41 -11.39
N PHE A 481 3.46 -15.12 -10.65
CA PHE A 481 3.43 -15.15 -9.19
C PHE A 481 2.66 -16.38 -8.68
N MET A 482 3.16 -17.02 -7.63
CA MET A 482 2.49 -18.18 -7.01
C MET A 482 2.95 -18.48 -5.58
N GLU A 483 2.14 -19.22 -4.84
CA GLU A 483 2.55 -19.84 -3.57
C GLU A 483 3.55 -20.99 -3.77
N SER A 484 4.32 -21.28 -2.73
CA SER A 484 5.33 -22.36 -2.67
C SER A 484 4.81 -23.79 -2.97
N GLN A 485 3.52 -24.04 -2.78
CA GLN A 485 2.89 -25.35 -3.00
C GLN A 485 2.15 -25.45 -4.35
N THR A 486 2.23 -24.41 -5.18
CA THR A 486 1.65 -24.40 -6.51
C THR A 486 2.49 -25.24 -7.46
N VAL A 487 1.83 -26.13 -8.22
CA VAL A 487 2.47 -26.92 -9.27
C VAL A 487 2.05 -26.39 -10.63
N VAL A 488 3.02 -26.14 -11.50
CA VAL A 488 2.82 -25.57 -12.83
C VAL A 488 3.19 -26.58 -13.91
N ASP A 489 2.37 -26.69 -14.95
CA ASP A 489 2.68 -27.33 -16.23
C ASP A 489 3.16 -26.28 -17.23
N LEU A 490 4.48 -26.23 -17.42
CA LEU A 490 5.12 -25.20 -18.24
C LEU A 490 4.77 -25.29 -19.73
N MET A 491 4.50 -26.50 -20.24
CA MET A 491 4.12 -26.66 -21.63
C MET A 491 2.74 -26.05 -21.90
N ARG A 492 1.78 -26.28 -21.02
CA ARG A 492 0.44 -25.70 -21.17
C ARG A 492 0.45 -24.20 -20.89
N LEU A 493 1.24 -23.74 -19.92
CA LEU A 493 1.39 -22.31 -19.63
C LEU A 493 1.93 -21.55 -20.84
N THR A 494 3.01 -22.03 -21.46
CA THR A 494 3.60 -21.40 -22.65
C THR A 494 2.62 -21.40 -23.84
N GLN A 495 1.85 -22.47 -24.04
CA GLN A 495 0.79 -22.52 -25.06
C GLN A 495 -0.32 -21.50 -24.83
N LEU A 496 -0.71 -21.26 -23.57
CA LEU A 496 -1.67 -20.22 -23.24
C LEU A 496 -1.10 -18.83 -23.50
N LEU A 497 0.08 -18.54 -22.97
CA LEU A 497 0.71 -17.22 -23.07
C LEU A 497 1.08 -16.83 -24.51
N ALA A 498 1.34 -17.81 -25.39
CA ALA A 498 1.56 -17.58 -26.82
C ALA A 498 0.35 -16.95 -27.54
N LYS A 499 -0.86 -17.01 -26.96
CA LYS A 499 -2.06 -16.38 -27.51
C LYS A 499 -2.12 -14.87 -27.26
N PHE A 500 -1.31 -14.36 -26.33
CA PHE A 500 -1.35 -12.98 -25.86
C PHE A 500 -0.11 -12.21 -26.31
N ASP A 501 -0.29 -10.92 -26.58
CA ASP A 501 0.80 -10.01 -26.94
C ASP A 501 1.46 -9.43 -25.67
N PRO A 502 2.71 -9.78 -25.33
CA PRO A 502 3.36 -9.32 -24.11
C PRO A 502 3.60 -7.80 -24.05
N ALA A 503 3.51 -7.10 -25.20
CA ALA A 503 3.61 -5.64 -25.26
C ALA A 503 2.34 -4.93 -24.77
N LYS A 504 1.22 -5.66 -24.62
CA LYS A 504 -0.04 -5.13 -24.11
C LYS A 504 -0.23 -5.46 -22.63
N GLN A 505 -1.05 -4.68 -21.95
CA GLN A 505 -1.40 -4.89 -20.56
C GLN A 505 -2.32 -6.12 -20.43
N PHE A 506 -1.87 -7.12 -19.69
CA PHE A 506 -2.58 -8.34 -19.38
C PHE A 506 -2.31 -8.74 -17.93
N PHE A 507 -3.38 -9.06 -17.23
CA PHE A 507 -3.40 -9.60 -15.88
C PHE A 507 -4.31 -10.84 -15.91
N ILE A 508 -3.75 -12.04 -15.74
CA ILE A 508 -4.44 -13.31 -16.02
C ILE A 508 -4.27 -14.26 -14.84
N GLY A 509 -5.35 -14.89 -14.39
CA GLY A 509 -5.34 -15.88 -13.32
C GLY A 509 -6.74 -16.38 -12.99
N HIS A 510 -6.89 -17.17 -11.93
CA HIS A 510 -8.22 -17.56 -11.42
C HIS A 510 -8.83 -16.40 -10.64
N ALA A 511 -9.98 -15.89 -11.10
CA ALA A 511 -10.61 -14.72 -10.50
C ALA A 511 -11.50 -15.08 -9.32
N LEU A 512 -11.25 -14.43 -8.19
CA LEU A 512 -12.16 -14.40 -7.04
C LEU A 512 -12.97 -13.10 -7.05
N ILE A 513 -14.18 -13.17 -6.50
CA ILE A 513 -15.12 -12.05 -6.40
C ILE A 513 -15.82 -12.14 -5.05
N ASP A 514 -15.93 -11.01 -4.33
CA ASP A 514 -16.76 -10.95 -3.15
C ASP A 514 -18.24 -10.79 -3.49
N HIS A 515 -19.08 -11.50 -2.75
CA HIS A 515 -20.54 -11.36 -2.86
C HIS A 515 -21.12 -10.28 -1.94
N SER A 516 -20.34 -9.81 -0.97
CA SER A 516 -20.72 -8.82 0.03
C SER A 516 -19.52 -7.94 0.39
N MET A 517 -19.76 -6.76 0.95
CA MET A 517 -18.68 -5.91 1.45
C MET A 517 -18.01 -6.60 2.63
N THR A 518 -16.71 -6.90 2.53
CA THR A 518 -15.96 -7.64 3.53
C THR A 518 -14.95 -6.74 4.24
N ILE A 519 -14.66 -7.07 5.51
CA ILE A 519 -13.63 -6.35 6.28
C ILE A 519 -12.23 -6.55 5.69
N ILE A 520 -11.97 -7.73 5.13
CA ILE A 520 -10.66 -8.07 4.54
C ILE A 520 -10.34 -7.21 3.31
N HIS A 521 -11.37 -6.67 2.66
CA HIS A 521 -11.24 -5.76 1.51
C HIS A 521 -11.77 -4.36 1.83
N HIS A 522 -11.58 -3.92 3.07
CA HIS A 522 -11.86 -2.56 3.56
C HIS A 522 -13.30 -2.06 3.33
N PHE A 523 -14.28 -2.98 3.31
CA PHE A 523 -15.66 -2.70 2.94
C PHE A 523 -15.77 -1.93 1.62
N SER A 524 -14.92 -2.27 0.64
CA SER A 524 -15.04 -1.73 -0.71
C SER A 524 -16.40 -2.08 -1.31
N SER A 525 -17.05 -1.11 -1.95
CA SER A 525 -18.30 -1.31 -2.71
C SER A 525 -18.06 -1.81 -4.13
N GLU A 526 -16.80 -1.89 -4.56
CA GLU A 526 -16.42 -2.32 -5.91
C GLU A 526 -16.45 -3.85 -6.02
N LYS A 527 -17.16 -4.38 -7.01
CA LYS A 527 -17.11 -5.80 -7.38
C LYS A 527 -15.81 -6.09 -8.16
N LEU A 528 -14.68 -5.92 -7.49
CA LEU A 528 -13.36 -6.12 -8.07
C LEU A 528 -13.04 -7.61 -8.19
N LYS A 529 -12.49 -8.02 -9.34
CA LYS A 529 -11.89 -9.34 -9.52
C LYS A 529 -10.44 -9.32 -9.07
N TYR A 530 -10.06 -10.25 -8.22
CA TYR A 530 -8.69 -10.37 -7.72
C TYR A 530 -8.20 -11.83 -7.82
N PRO A 531 -6.89 -12.07 -8.00
CA PRO A 531 -6.40 -13.41 -8.32
C PRO A 531 -6.28 -14.27 -7.07
N GLU A 532 -6.54 -15.57 -7.20
CA GLU A 532 -6.16 -16.54 -6.16
C GLU A 532 -4.67 -16.92 -6.31
N LEU A 533 -3.87 -16.67 -5.27
CA LEU A 533 -2.40 -16.82 -5.31
C LEU A 533 -1.91 -18.29 -5.33
N GLY A 534 -2.66 -19.22 -4.76
CA GLY A 534 -2.39 -20.67 -4.79
C GLY A 534 -2.60 -21.31 -6.16
N ALA A 535 -3.49 -20.78 -7.00
CA ALA A 535 -3.59 -21.09 -8.43
C ALA A 535 -2.50 -20.34 -9.21
N GLY A 536 -2.04 -19.21 -8.67
CA GLY A 536 -1.05 -18.34 -9.28
C GLY A 536 -1.65 -17.43 -10.36
N PHE A 537 -0.88 -16.43 -10.77
CA PHE A 537 -1.31 -15.47 -11.79
C PHE A 537 -0.13 -14.92 -12.57
N VAL A 538 -0.43 -14.33 -13.72
CA VAL A 538 0.54 -13.78 -14.66
C VAL A 538 0.23 -12.32 -14.93
N ILE A 539 1.29 -11.51 -14.95
CA ILE A 539 1.24 -10.16 -15.50
C ILE A 539 2.23 -10.01 -16.66
N SER A 540 1.83 -9.27 -17.70
CA SER A 540 2.73 -8.91 -18.79
C SER A 540 3.75 -7.86 -18.36
N LYS A 541 4.88 -7.76 -19.08
CA LYS A 541 5.88 -6.71 -18.84
C LYS A 541 5.27 -5.30 -18.92
N ALA A 542 4.31 -5.08 -19.83
CA ALA A 542 3.60 -3.81 -19.94
C ALA A 542 2.78 -3.49 -18.67
N THR A 543 2.10 -4.49 -18.09
CA THR A 543 1.34 -4.35 -16.83
C THR A 543 2.27 -4.11 -15.65
N PHE A 544 3.40 -4.80 -15.59
CA PHE A 544 4.42 -4.57 -14.57
C PHE A 544 4.96 -3.14 -14.61
N ASN A 545 5.33 -2.64 -15.79
CA ASN A 545 5.82 -1.26 -15.94
C ASN A 545 4.75 -0.23 -15.54
N PHE A 546 3.49 -0.48 -15.90
CA PHE A 546 2.36 0.35 -15.47
C PHE A 546 2.21 0.35 -13.94
N ALA A 547 2.29 -0.82 -13.29
CA ALA A 547 2.22 -0.92 -11.83
C ALA A 547 3.37 -0.15 -11.16
N VAL A 548 4.59 -0.21 -11.70
CA VAL A 548 5.74 0.58 -11.20
C VAL A 548 5.50 2.08 -11.30
N GLU A 549 4.91 2.55 -12.40
CA GLU A 549 4.57 3.96 -12.57
C GLU A 549 3.48 4.42 -11.59
N LEU A 550 2.49 3.57 -11.32
CA LEU A 550 1.44 3.83 -10.35
C LEU A 550 1.99 3.92 -8.92
N VAL A 551 2.85 2.99 -8.51
CA VAL A 551 3.45 3.03 -7.17
C VAL A 551 4.29 4.30 -6.97
N LYS A 552 5.00 4.76 -8.01
CA LYS A 552 5.74 6.05 -7.99
C LYS A 552 4.83 7.26 -7.82
N SER A 553 3.67 7.26 -8.46
CA SER A 553 2.77 8.43 -8.45
C SER A 553 1.88 8.48 -7.21
N ASN A 554 1.53 7.32 -6.63
CA ASN A 554 0.62 7.19 -5.49
C ASN A 554 1.30 7.10 -4.11
N GLU A 555 2.58 7.51 -3.96
CA GLU A 555 3.28 7.47 -2.66
C GLU A 555 2.54 8.21 -1.52
N SER A 556 1.60 9.12 -1.83
CA SER A 556 0.76 9.82 -0.85
C SER A 556 -0.54 9.10 -0.45
N ASN A 557 -0.98 8.08 -1.19
CA ASN A 557 -2.25 7.36 -0.99
C ASN A 557 -2.08 5.87 -0.64
N ALA A 558 -0.85 5.40 -0.39
CA ALA A 558 -0.58 4.02 -0.03
C ALA A 558 -1.48 3.59 1.15
N GLN A 559 -2.25 2.53 0.95
CA GLN A 559 -3.13 1.96 1.98
C GLN A 559 -2.31 1.70 3.24
N MET A 560 -2.80 2.22 4.37
CA MET A 560 -2.09 2.15 5.64
C MET A 560 -1.95 0.71 6.14
N PHE A 561 -2.87 -0.16 5.72
CA PHE A 561 -2.95 -1.57 6.09
C PHE A 561 -2.91 -2.43 4.82
N ILE A 562 -2.15 -3.53 4.90
CA ILE A 562 -2.04 -4.56 3.87
C ILE A 562 -2.64 -5.84 4.46
N ILE A 563 -3.86 -6.17 4.07
CA ILE A 563 -4.65 -7.32 4.56
C ILE A 563 -4.62 -8.46 3.55
N ASP A 564 -5.01 -8.18 2.30
CA ASP A 564 -4.97 -9.12 1.18
C ASP A 564 -4.20 -8.51 0.02
N ALA A 565 -2.93 -8.92 -0.09
CA ALA A 565 -2.02 -8.42 -1.11
C ALA A 565 -2.53 -8.63 -2.55
N MET A 566 -3.33 -9.67 -2.81
CA MET A 566 -3.85 -9.94 -4.15
C MET A 566 -4.97 -8.97 -4.51
N TYR A 567 -5.87 -8.74 -3.56
CA TYR A 567 -6.94 -7.76 -3.70
C TYR A 567 -6.37 -6.35 -3.87
N GLU A 568 -5.38 -5.98 -3.07
CA GLU A 568 -4.75 -4.66 -3.11
C GLU A 568 -3.97 -4.42 -4.41
N LEU A 569 -3.27 -5.44 -4.91
CA LEU A 569 -2.65 -5.39 -6.23
C LEU A 569 -3.70 -5.20 -7.33
N ALA A 570 -4.81 -5.93 -7.29
CA ALA A 570 -5.90 -5.78 -8.25
C ALA A 570 -6.52 -4.38 -8.17
N LEU A 571 -6.71 -3.83 -6.97
CA LEU A 571 -7.29 -2.51 -6.75
C LEU A 571 -6.37 -1.41 -7.28
N LEU A 572 -5.06 -1.54 -7.03
CA LEU A 572 -4.03 -0.65 -7.57
C LEU A 572 -4.08 -0.61 -9.10
N LEU A 573 -4.20 -1.77 -9.74
CA LEU A 573 -4.28 -1.88 -11.19
C LEU A 573 -5.61 -1.38 -11.77
N TYR A 574 -6.72 -1.51 -11.03
CA TYR A 574 -8.07 -1.18 -11.52
C TYR A 574 -8.43 0.31 -11.43
N ASN A 575 -8.10 0.99 -10.32
CA ASN A 575 -8.64 2.33 -9.97
C ASN A 575 -8.02 3.51 -10.76
N ASN A 576 -7.71 3.33 -12.05
CA ASN A 576 -7.06 4.32 -12.90
C ASN A 576 -7.71 4.41 -14.28
N SER A 577 -7.56 5.54 -14.97
CA SER A 577 -8.16 5.80 -16.30
C SER A 577 -7.75 4.79 -17.39
N PHE A 578 -6.67 4.05 -17.18
CA PHE A 578 -6.16 2.97 -18.02
C PHE A 578 -6.02 1.67 -17.21
N GLY A 579 -6.96 1.43 -16.29
CA GLY A 579 -6.90 0.31 -15.36
C GLY A 579 -6.92 -1.05 -16.07
N VAL A 580 -6.27 -2.03 -15.44
CA VAL A 580 -6.15 -3.40 -15.93
C VAL A 580 -7.00 -4.31 -15.05
N GLU A 581 -8.09 -4.84 -15.59
CA GLU A 581 -8.92 -5.84 -14.91
C GLU A 581 -8.30 -7.23 -15.04
N LEU A 582 -8.45 -8.05 -13.99
CA LEU A 582 -8.08 -9.46 -14.04
C LEU A 582 -8.94 -10.22 -15.04
N THR A 583 -8.27 -10.89 -15.97
CA THR A 583 -8.89 -11.85 -16.89
C THR A 583 -8.94 -13.21 -16.22
N ASP A 584 -10.16 -13.68 -15.95
CA ASP A 584 -10.42 -15.00 -15.40
C ASP A 584 -10.05 -16.10 -16.40
N GLU A 585 -9.19 -17.04 -15.99
CA GLU A 585 -8.77 -18.18 -16.79
C GLU A 585 -8.96 -19.48 -16.00
N PRO A 586 -9.98 -20.30 -16.32
CA PRO A 586 -10.37 -21.47 -15.54
C PRO A 586 -9.33 -22.61 -15.57
N MET A 587 -8.33 -22.54 -16.45
CA MET A 587 -7.22 -23.48 -16.44
C MET A 587 -6.24 -23.26 -15.27
N PHE A 588 -6.34 -22.13 -14.55
CA PHE A 588 -5.63 -21.91 -13.30
C PHE A 588 -6.46 -22.49 -12.16
N CYS A 589 -6.13 -23.71 -11.71
CA CYS A 589 -6.99 -24.45 -10.80
C CYS A 589 -6.62 -24.21 -9.33
N THR A 590 -7.65 -24.01 -8.51
CA THR A 590 -7.53 -23.89 -7.05
C THR A 590 -7.57 -25.25 -6.35
N LEU A 591 -8.23 -26.25 -6.95
CA LEU A 591 -8.41 -27.58 -6.36
C LEU A 591 -7.58 -28.65 -7.09
N ALA A 592 -7.00 -29.57 -6.32
CA ALA A 592 -6.17 -30.65 -6.86
C ALA A 592 -6.93 -31.65 -7.75
N GLU A 593 -8.25 -31.77 -7.59
CA GLU A 593 -9.11 -32.75 -8.26
C GLU A 593 -9.60 -32.27 -9.65
N GLN A 594 -9.40 -31.00 -9.99
CA GLN A 594 -9.80 -30.46 -11.29
C GLN A 594 -8.94 -31.06 -12.42
N SER A 595 -9.61 -31.49 -13.49
CA SER A 595 -8.94 -32.01 -14.70
C SER A 595 -8.60 -30.88 -15.67
N ASN A 596 -7.53 -31.03 -16.46
CA ASN A 596 -7.08 -30.07 -17.49
C ASN A 596 -6.51 -28.72 -16.98
N CYS A 597 -5.87 -28.71 -15.81
CA CYS A 597 -5.24 -27.52 -15.26
C CYS A 597 -3.85 -27.21 -15.85
N ILE A 598 -3.51 -25.93 -15.95
CA ILE A 598 -2.15 -25.40 -16.17
C ILE A 598 -1.42 -25.32 -14.83
N THR A 599 -2.09 -24.75 -13.83
CA THR A 599 -1.59 -24.68 -12.46
C THR A 599 -2.55 -25.35 -11.51
N ARG A 600 -2.02 -25.91 -10.42
CA ARG A 600 -2.82 -26.48 -9.34
C ARG A 600 -2.17 -26.21 -7.99
N TYR A 601 -2.99 -25.84 -7.02
CA TYR A 601 -2.55 -25.83 -5.63
C TYR A 601 -2.56 -27.26 -5.06
N VAL A 602 -1.45 -27.68 -4.45
CA VAL A 602 -1.36 -29.01 -3.82
C VAL A 602 -0.93 -28.85 -2.37
N TYR A 603 -1.89 -28.92 -1.45
CA TYR A 603 -1.58 -28.99 -0.04
C TYR A 603 -0.98 -30.36 0.30
N ASP A 604 0.33 -30.40 0.55
CA ASP A 604 1.07 -31.61 0.91
C ASP A 604 1.70 -31.47 2.30
N ASP A 605 1.33 -32.37 3.20
CA ASP A 605 1.94 -32.49 4.54
C ASP A 605 2.55 -33.89 4.78
N SER A 606 2.64 -34.72 3.73
CA SER A 606 3.18 -36.08 3.81
C SER A 606 4.66 -36.11 4.22
N LYS A 607 5.41 -35.06 3.87
CA LYS A 607 6.84 -34.92 4.17
C LYS A 607 7.13 -34.37 5.56
N CYS A 608 6.11 -33.97 6.32
CA CYS A 608 6.31 -33.39 7.65
C CYS A 608 6.59 -34.48 8.68
N THR A 609 7.81 -34.50 9.22
CA THR A 609 8.28 -35.57 10.12
C THR A 609 8.13 -35.24 11.59
N GLY A 610 7.71 -34.03 11.93
CA GLY A 610 7.47 -33.64 13.32
C GLY A 610 6.41 -34.52 13.99
N ASN A 611 6.56 -34.69 15.30
CA ASN A 611 5.56 -35.32 16.15
C ASN A 611 5.06 -34.26 17.13
N VAL A 612 3.77 -33.91 17.02
CA VAL A 612 3.11 -32.92 17.87
C VAL A 612 1.95 -33.61 18.55
N SER A 613 2.02 -33.69 19.87
CA SER A 613 0.97 -34.22 20.73
C SER A 613 0.18 -33.09 21.39
N SER A 614 -0.96 -33.41 22.00
CA SER A 614 -1.71 -32.43 22.79
C SER A 614 -0.97 -31.96 24.05
N GLU A 615 0.10 -32.67 24.46
CA GLU A 615 0.96 -32.23 25.57
C GLU A 615 1.94 -31.13 25.18
N ASP A 616 2.26 -31.05 23.88
CA ASP A 616 3.22 -30.08 23.35
C ASP A 616 2.60 -28.70 23.10
N VAL A 617 1.26 -28.61 23.00
CA VAL A 617 0.53 -27.42 22.58
C VAL A 617 -0.43 -26.97 23.68
N VAL A 618 -0.35 -25.70 24.07
CA VAL A 618 -1.31 -25.07 24.99
C VAL A 618 -2.03 -23.93 24.28
N PHE A 619 -3.35 -23.85 24.47
CA PHE A 619 -4.17 -22.73 24.01
C PHE A 619 -4.39 -21.76 25.17
N ALA A 620 -3.96 -20.53 24.98
CA ALA A 620 -4.12 -19.42 25.90
C ALA A 620 -5.19 -18.49 25.35
N VAL A 621 -6.40 -18.63 25.89
CA VAL A 621 -7.59 -17.92 25.40
C VAL A 621 -7.81 -16.68 26.25
N LYS A 622 -7.77 -15.51 25.61
CA LYS A 622 -8.12 -14.22 26.21
C LYS A 622 -9.64 -14.12 26.36
N THR A 623 -10.13 -13.90 27.57
CA THR A 623 -11.56 -13.67 27.85
C THR A 623 -11.76 -12.66 28.96
N TRP A 624 -13.00 -12.30 29.27
CA TRP A 624 -13.34 -11.45 30.40
C TRP A 624 -14.64 -11.92 31.05
N SER A 625 -14.89 -11.47 32.28
CA SER A 625 -16.00 -11.87 33.13
C SER A 625 -17.37 -11.89 32.44
N GLY A 626 -17.66 -10.94 31.54
CA GLY A 626 -18.91 -10.89 30.79
C GLY A 626 -19.08 -11.98 29.72
N ASN A 627 -18.00 -12.58 29.23
CA ASN A 627 -18.03 -13.61 28.19
C ASN A 627 -18.07 -15.06 28.73
N HIS A 628 -17.91 -15.24 30.05
CA HIS A 628 -17.87 -16.55 30.69
C HIS A 628 -19.12 -17.39 30.42
N GLN A 629 -20.31 -16.77 30.39
CA GLN A 629 -21.58 -17.46 30.19
C GLN A 629 -22.05 -17.50 28.74
N THR A 630 -21.41 -16.75 27.84
CA THR A 630 -21.86 -16.59 26.44
C THR A 630 -20.92 -17.28 25.47
N ARG A 631 -19.64 -16.90 25.43
CA ARG A 631 -18.69 -17.37 24.42
C ARG A 631 -17.96 -18.65 24.82
N ILE A 632 -17.55 -18.77 26.08
CA ILE A 632 -16.83 -19.96 26.56
C ILE A 632 -17.63 -21.27 26.41
N PRO A 633 -18.96 -21.31 26.66
CA PRO A 633 -19.75 -22.51 26.41
C PRO A 633 -19.71 -22.94 24.94
N ILE A 634 -19.67 -22.00 23.98
CA ILE A 634 -19.56 -22.29 22.55
C ILE A 634 -18.20 -22.93 22.25
N LEU A 635 -17.12 -22.41 22.81
CA LEU A 635 -15.78 -23.02 22.66
C LEU A 635 -15.76 -24.46 23.21
N LYS A 636 -16.39 -24.70 24.37
CA LYS A 636 -16.54 -26.04 24.98
C LYS A 636 -17.44 -27.00 24.18
N GLN A 637 -18.38 -26.48 23.39
CA GLN A 637 -19.23 -27.29 22.51
C GLN A 637 -18.55 -27.61 21.17
N THR A 638 -17.54 -26.82 20.77
CA THR A 638 -16.90 -26.93 19.45
C THR A 638 -15.57 -27.67 19.53
N TRP A 639 -14.50 -26.98 19.94
CA TRP A 639 -13.13 -27.49 19.83
C TRP A 639 -12.44 -27.69 21.17
N VAL A 640 -12.90 -27.06 22.26
CA VAL A 640 -12.32 -27.26 23.59
C VAL A 640 -12.80 -28.60 24.15
N SER A 641 -11.87 -29.51 24.41
CA SER A 641 -12.14 -30.84 24.96
C SER A 641 -11.11 -31.22 26.04
N ASN A 642 -11.38 -32.30 26.77
CA ASN A 642 -10.48 -32.76 27.86
C ASN A 642 -9.09 -33.17 27.38
N ASP A 643 -8.96 -33.54 26.10
CA ASP A 643 -7.68 -33.98 25.51
C ASP A 643 -6.82 -32.80 25.04
N ILE A 644 -7.32 -31.57 25.14
CA ILE A 644 -6.66 -30.35 24.67
C ILE A 644 -6.35 -29.45 25.86
N GLN A 645 -5.11 -28.98 25.94
CA GLN A 645 -4.69 -28.08 27.01
C GLN A 645 -5.13 -26.65 26.70
N VAL A 646 -6.10 -26.15 27.47
CA VAL A 646 -6.62 -24.80 27.34
C VAL A 646 -6.55 -24.09 28.68
N ILE A 647 -6.03 -22.86 28.67
CA ILE A 647 -5.98 -21.96 29.82
C ILE A 647 -6.75 -20.69 29.44
N PHE A 648 -7.81 -20.39 30.19
CA PHE A 648 -8.58 -19.16 30.01
C PHE A 648 -7.98 -18.05 30.88
N PHE A 649 -7.63 -16.92 30.28
CA PHE A 649 -7.08 -15.76 30.98
C PHE A 649 -8.13 -14.65 31.08
N SER A 650 -8.49 -14.26 32.30
CA SER A 650 -9.56 -13.30 32.56
C SER A 650 -9.19 -12.26 33.62
N ASP A 651 -9.96 -11.19 33.68
CA ASP A 651 -9.96 -10.16 34.74
C ASP A 651 -10.34 -10.72 36.13
N VAL A 652 -11.12 -11.82 36.17
CA VAL A 652 -11.58 -12.47 37.41
C VAL A 652 -11.24 -13.96 37.42
N GLU A 653 -11.03 -14.50 38.62
CA GLU A 653 -10.95 -15.95 38.84
C GLU A 653 -12.37 -16.53 38.91
N ASP A 654 -12.68 -17.48 38.04
CA ASP A 654 -13.91 -18.24 38.01
C ASP A 654 -13.60 -19.72 38.26
N ARG A 655 -14.34 -20.35 39.17
CA ARG A 655 -14.13 -21.77 39.51
C ARG A 655 -14.92 -22.70 38.59
N ASN A 656 -15.99 -22.21 37.95
CA ASN A 656 -16.83 -22.99 37.04
C ASN A 656 -16.15 -23.15 35.67
N ILE A 657 -15.36 -22.16 35.30
CA ILE A 657 -14.47 -22.15 34.15
C ILE A 657 -13.13 -21.77 34.73
N PRO A 658 -12.23 -22.73 35.05
CA PRO A 658 -10.97 -22.41 35.72
C PRO A 658 -10.19 -21.38 34.90
N THR A 659 -10.25 -20.12 35.34
CA THR A 659 -9.55 -18.99 34.72
C THR A 659 -8.32 -18.63 35.53
N VAL A 660 -7.26 -18.25 34.84
CA VAL A 660 -6.11 -17.58 35.42
C VAL A 660 -6.41 -16.09 35.45
N LYS A 661 -6.42 -15.50 36.65
CA LYS A 661 -6.62 -14.07 36.81
C LYS A 661 -5.38 -13.30 36.36
N VAL A 662 -5.51 -12.54 35.29
CA VAL A 662 -4.57 -11.49 34.88
C VAL A 662 -5.09 -10.17 35.47
N ASN A 663 -4.28 -9.47 36.26
CA ASN A 663 -4.68 -8.25 37.00
C ASN A 663 -4.85 -7.02 36.08
N VAL A 664 -5.62 -7.18 35.00
CA VAL A 664 -5.91 -6.19 33.98
C VAL A 664 -7.42 -6.16 33.79
N GLU A 665 -8.01 -4.98 33.95
CA GLU A 665 -9.43 -4.77 33.70
C GLU A 665 -9.73 -4.92 32.20
N ASN A 666 -10.98 -5.24 31.85
CA ASN A 666 -11.37 -5.35 30.46
C ASN A 666 -11.30 -3.98 29.74
N THR A 667 -10.71 -3.97 28.56
CA THR A 667 -10.57 -2.82 27.67
C THR A 667 -11.43 -3.02 26.41
N LYS A 668 -11.80 -1.94 25.72
CA LYS A 668 -12.68 -2.01 24.53
C LYS A 668 -11.94 -2.12 23.18
N GLU A 669 -10.75 -1.55 23.06
CA GLU A 669 -10.10 -1.29 21.75
C GLU A 669 -8.75 -2.00 21.55
N GLY A 670 -8.24 -2.71 22.55
CA GLY A 670 -6.99 -3.46 22.45
C GLY A 670 -6.60 -4.13 23.76
N HIS A 671 -5.71 -5.12 23.71
CA HIS A 671 -5.42 -5.98 24.85
C HIS A 671 -3.92 -6.14 25.15
N CYS A 672 -3.08 -5.17 24.79
CA CYS A 672 -1.62 -5.26 24.97
C CYS A 672 -1.18 -5.66 26.39
N GLU A 673 -1.65 -4.97 27.44
CA GLU A 673 -1.21 -5.29 28.82
C GLU A 673 -1.65 -6.70 29.25
N LYS A 674 -2.82 -7.15 28.78
CA LYS A 674 -3.31 -8.51 29.03
C LYS A 674 -2.43 -9.55 28.33
N THR A 675 -2.12 -9.33 27.06
CA THR A 675 -1.25 -10.21 26.25
C THR A 675 0.16 -10.28 26.84
N LEU A 676 0.73 -9.15 27.27
CA LEU A 676 2.02 -9.12 27.97
C LEU A 676 2.00 -9.97 29.25
N ASN A 677 0.96 -9.84 30.08
CA ASN A 677 0.85 -10.63 31.32
C ASN A 677 0.68 -12.13 31.05
N ILE A 678 0.01 -12.52 29.96
CA ILE A 678 -0.07 -13.92 29.52
C ILE A 678 1.32 -14.44 29.12
N LEU A 679 2.09 -13.66 28.35
CA LEU A 679 3.46 -14.03 27.97
C LEU A 679 4.36 -14.16 29.21
N GLN A 680 4.23 -13.25 30.18
CA GLN A 680 4.96 -13.32 31.45
C GLN A 680 4.58 -14.57 32.27
N TYR A 681 3.30 -14.93 32.32
CA TYR A 681 2.83 -16.14 32.98
C TYR A 681 3.50 -17.41 32.41
N PHE A 682 3.60 -17.52 31.09
CA PHE A 682 4.29 -18.66 30.47
C PHE A 682 5.81 -18.62 30.68
N ASN A 683 6.39 -17.42 30.75
CA ASN A 683 7.80 -17.26 31.07
C ASN A 683 8.13 -17.73 32.50
N GLU A 684 7.23 -17.49 33.47
CA GLU A 684 7.37 -17.91 34.87
C GLU A 684 7.17 -19.42 35.08
N ILE A 685 6.25 -20.05 34.33
CA ILE A 685 5.91 -21.48 34.48
C ILE A 685 6.94 -22.44 33.86
N ASN A 686 8.14 -21.90 33.54
CA ASN A 686 9.25 -22.56 32.89
C ASN A 686 8.92 -22.87 31.42
N ASN A 687 9.43 -22.04 30.51
CA ASN A 687 9.14 -22.01 29.07
C ASN A 687 9.15 -23.38 28.36
N ARG A 688 9.84 -24.40 28.89
CA ARG A 688 9.95 -25.73 28.27
C ARG A 688 8.77 -26.67 28.52
N LYS A 689 7.75 -26.27 29.30
CA LYS A 689 6.60 -27.14 29.52
C LYS A 689 5.82 -27.39 28.21
N TYR A 690 5.68 -26.35 27.39
CA TYR A 690 4.96 -26.41 26.12
C TYR A 690 5.90 -26.03 25.00
N LYS A 691 5.83 -26.73 23.87
CA LYS A 691 6.60 -26.38 22.67
C LYS A 691 5.96 -25.23 21.90
N TRP A 692 4.62 -25.21 21.90
CA TRP A 692 3.81 -24.25 21.17
C TRP A 692 2.76 -23.63 22.08
N ILE A 693 2.67 -22.30 22.06
CA ILE A 693 1.66 -21.52 22.79
C ILE A 693 0.77 -20.85 21.75
N VAL A 694 -0.50 -21.22 21.72
CA VAL A 694 -1.49 -20.62 20.81
C VAL A 694 -2.20 -19.51 21.57
N LEU A 695 -1.98 -18.25 21.20
CA LEU A 695 -2.77 -17.13 21.70
C LEU A 695 -4.02 -16.98 20.83
N ALA A 696 -5.18 -16.87 21.46
CA ALA A 696 -6.46 -16.72 20.77
C ALA A 696 -7.44 -15.88 21.57
N ASP A 697 -8.44 -15.33 20.89
CA ASP A 697 -9.58 -14.67 21.52
C ASP A 697 -10.71 -15.67 21.81
N ASP A 698 -11.66 -15.27 22.66
CA ASP A 698 -12.76 -16.13 23.10
C ASP A 698 -13.89 -16.31 22.07
N ASP A 699 -13.78 -15.67 20.91
CA ASP A 699 -14.66 -15.80 19.74
C ASP A 699 -13.94 -16.38 18.51
N THR A 700 -12.81 -17.06 18.72
CA THR A 700 -12.05 -17.75 17.66
C THR A 700 -12.32 -19.26 17.70
N LEU A 701 -12.72 -19.82 16.55
CA LEU A 701 -12.92 -21.27 16.39
C LEU A 701 -11.65 -21.91 15.83
N PHE A 702 -11.32 -23.14 16.29
CA PHE A 702 -10.16 -23.88 15.80
C PHE A 702 -10.47 -25.29 15.31
N ASN A 703 -9.90 -25.66 14.18
CA ASN A 703 -9.65 -27.05 13.80
C ASN A 703 -8.31 -27.51 14.38
N VAL A 704 -8.32 -28.00 15.62
CA VAL A 704 -7.11 -28.39 16.36
C VAL A 704 -6.33 -29.50 15.65
N ALA A 705 -7.03 -30.42 14.95
CA ALA A 705 -6.37 -31.48 14.21
C ALA A 705 -5.58 -30.95 13.00
N ALA A 706 -6.15 -29.99 12.25
CA ALA A 706 -5.43 -29.33 11.16
C ALA A 706 -4.24 -28.51 11.67
N LEU A 707 -4.41 -27.83 12.82
CA LEU A 707 -3.31 -27.11 13.47
C LEU A 707 -2.15 -28.05 13.82
N PHE A 708 -2.43 -29.19 14.47
CA PHE A 708 -1.37 -30.14 14.84
C PHE A 708 -0.67 -30.69 13.60
N ARG A 709 -1.40 -30.95 12.50
CA ARG A 709 -0.78 -31.36 11.22
C ARG A 709 0.16 -30.31 10.67
N LEU A 710 -0.23 -29.03 10.71
CA LEU A 710 0.62 -27.92 10.28
C LEU A 710 1.89 -27.80 11.15
N LEU A 711 1.76 -27.86 12.47
CA LEU A 711 2.88 -27.71 13.40
C LEU A 711 3.94 -28.82 13.27
N ARG A 712 3.57 -30.01 12.78
CA ARG A 712 4.53 -31.09 12.47
C ARG A 712 5.53 -30.73 11.37
N CYS A 713 5.25 -29.68 10.59
CA CYS A 713 6.10 -29.24 9.50
C CYS A 713 7.14 -28.19 9.93
N TYR A 714 7.10 -27.73 11.19
CA TYR A 714 7.98 -26.69 11.72
C TYR A 714 8.75 -27.19 12.95
N ASN A 715 9.94 -26.62 13.15
CA ASN A 715 10.76 -26.91 14.33
C ASN A 715 10.36 -26.01 15.49
N SER A 716 9.96 -26.59 16.62
CA SER A 716 9.56 -25.85 17.83
C SER A 716 10.70 -25.10 18.52
N GLU A 717 11.95 -25.48 18.26
CA GLU A 717 13.12 -24.80 18.84
C GLU A 717 13.50 -23.52 18.07
N SER A 718 12.97 -23.34 16.87
CA SER A 718 13.19 -22.13 16.08
C SER A 718 12.32 -20.99 16.60
N GLN A 719 12.88 -19.78 16.70
CA GLN A 719 12.12 -18.60 17.06
C GLN A 719 11.20 -18.20 15.91
N MET A 720 9.88 -18.35 16.07
CA MET A 720 8.89 -17.92 15.07
C MET A 720 7.52 -17.66 15.68
N ILE A 721 6.73 -16.86 14.96
CA ILE A 721 5.28 -16.75 15.16
C ILE A 721 4.60 -17.22 13.89
N LEU A 722 3.67 -18.16 14.00
CA LEU A 722 2.92 -18.73 12.89
C LEU A 722 1.45 -18.32 13.01
N GLY A 723 0.88 -17.78 11.94
CA GLY A 723 -0.53 -17.37 11.92
C GLY A 723 -0.86 -16.59 10.65
N GLN A 724 -1.95 -15.82 10.68
CA GLN A 724 -2.21 -14.85 9.62
C GLN A 724 -1.37 -13.59 9.84
N ARG A 725 -0.81 -13.04 8.76
CA ARG A 725 0.14 -11.92 8.77
C ARG A 725 -0.50 -10.79 7.98
N TYR A 726 -0.56 -9.61 8.59
CA TYR A 726 -0.90 -8.36 7.92
C TYR A 726 0.32 -7.43 7.89
N GLY A 727 0.27 -6.46 7.00
CA GLY A 727 1.28 -5.42 6.85
C GLY A 727 0.76 -4.07 7.29
N PHE A 728 1.65 -3.24 7.84
CA PHE A 728 1.35 -1.86 8.18
C PHE A 728 2.37 -0.92 7.55
N HIS A 729 1.86 0.07 6.83
CA HIS A 729 2.64 1.23 6.34
C HIS A 729 3.89 0.85 5.53
N PHE A 730 3.80 -0.17 4.68
CA PHE A 730 4.84 -0.41 3.68
C PHE A 730 4.94 0.80 2.75
N ASN A 731 6.14 1.08 2.28
CA ASN A 731 6.41 2.13 1.31
C ASN A 731 6.86 1.55 -0.03
N ALA A 732 6.82 2.36 -1.08
CA ALA A 732 7.19 2.00 -2.45
C ALA A 732 8.59 1.41 -2.57
N ASP A 733 9.54 1.98 -1.82
CA ASP A 733 10.93 1.52 -1.83
C ASP A 733 11.16 0.26 -0.97
N GLY A 734 10.15 -0.21 -0.23
CA GLY A 734 10.23 -1.36 0.67
C GLY A 734 11.28 -1.22 1.77
N THR A 735 11.43 -0.01 2.32
CA THR A 735 12.39 0.30 3.40
C THR A 735 11.73 0.61 4.74
N ARG A 736 10.39 0.80 4.76
CA ARG A 736 9.60 1.15 5.94
C ARG A 736 8.35 0.27 6.04
N GLY A 737 7.71 0.34 7.21
CA GLY A 737 6.57 -0.49 7.57
C GLY A 737 6.99 -1.73 8.36
N PHE A 738 6.02 -2.54 8.76
CA PHE A 738 6.29 -3.78 9.48
C PHE A 738 5.14 -4.78 9.32
N ASP A 739 5.49 -6.05 9.50
CA ASP A 739 4.55 -7.16 9.57
C ASP A 739 4.02 -7.30 11.00
N TYR A 740 2.76 -7.72 11.14
CA TYR A 740 2.20 -8.10 12.44
C TYR A 740 1.32 -9.35 12.33
N PRO A 741 1.33 -10.24 13.34
CA PRO A 741 0.44 -11.38 13.38
C PRO A 741 -0.95 -10.91 13.85
N THR A 742 -2.01 -11.47 13.30
CA THR A 742 -3.38 -11.19 13.75
C THR A 742 -3.77 -12.18 14.85
N LEU A 743 -3.88 -11.72 16.11
CA LEU A 743 -4.19 -12.59 17.24
C LEU A 743 -5.66 -13.00 17.29
N GLY A 744 -6.57 -12.25 16.66
CA GLY A 744 -7.98 -12.64 16.53
C GLY A 744 -8.13 -13.92 15.72
N ALA A 745 -7.40 -14.08 14.61
CA ALA A 745 -7.30 -15.34 13.87
C ALA A 745 -6.71 -16.48 14.70
N GLY A 746 -6.06 -16.16 15.83
CA GLY A 746 -5.18 -17.05 16.54
C GLY A 746 -3.77 -17.02 15.96
N ALA A 747 -2.78 -16.95 16.84
CA ALA A 747 -1.37 -17.04 16.46
C ALA A 747 -0.63 -18.02 17.36
N VAL A 748 0.29 -18.78 16.76
CA VAL A 748 1.09 -19.79 17.42
C VAL A 748 2.50 -19.24 17.65
N PHE A 749 2.92 -19.26 18.90
CA PHE A 749 4.23 -18.81 19.34
C PHE A 749 5.06 -20.05 19.67
N SER A 750 6.26 -20.16 19.09
CA SER A 750 7.21 -21.14 19.59
C SER A 750 7.70 -20.72 20.99
N SER A 751 7.96 -21.70 21.86
CA SER A 751 8.42 -21.45 23.23
C SER A 751 9.56 -20.42 23.32
N PRO A 752 10.62 -20.48 22.48
CA PRO A 752 11.72 -19.51 22.55
C PRO A 752 11.31 -18.06 22.27
N VAL A 753 10.25 -17.81 21.48
CA VAL A 753 9.76 -16.45 21.21
C VAL A 753 9.03 -15.86 22.41
N VAL A 754 8.29 -16.67 23.15
CA VAL A 754 7.53 -16.20 24.33
C VAL A 754 8.47 -15.59 25.36
N SER A 755 9.62 -16.22 25.63
CA SER A 755 10.65 -15.67 26.53
C SER A 755 11.15 -14.30 26.07
N THR A 756 11.40 -14.18 24.76
CA THR A 756 11.93 -12.95 24.16
C THR A 756 10.88 -11.83 24.20
N LEU A 757 9.63 -12.11 23.82
CA LEU A 757 8.55 -11.13 23.85
C LEU A 757 8.16 -10.72 25.27
N ALA A 758 8.17 -11.65 26.24
CA ALA A 758 7.89 -11.31 27.64
C ALA A 758 8.86 -10.26 28.23
N PHE A 759 10.07 -10.16 27.67
CA PHE A 759 11.06 -9.15 28.05
C PHE A 759 11.04 -7.90 27.16
N LEU A 760 10.84 -8.07 25.85
CA LEU A 760 10.93 -6.98 24.88
C LEU A 760 9.65 -6.14 24.77
N LEU A 761 8.48 -6.77 24.89
CA LEU A 761 7.20 -6.12 24.66
C LEU A 761 6.92 -5.08 25.76
N GLN A 762 6.74 -3.83 25.37
CA GLN A 762 6.34 -2.74 26.27
C GLN A 762 5.08 -2.07 25.73
N CYS A 763 4.00 -2.16 26.47
CA CYS A 763 2.73 -1.56 26.04
C CYS A 763 2.75 -0.05 26.28
N THR A 764 2.46 0.73 25.24
CA THR A 764 2.32 2.19 25.32
C THR A 764 1.09 2.59 26.16
N ALA A 765 0.03 1.81 26.06
CA ALA A 765 -1.20 1.91 26.83
C ALA A 765 -1.78 0.52 27.09
N LYS A 766 -2.71 0.41 28.05
CA LYS A 766 -3.34 -0.88 28.41
C LYS A 766 -4.19 -1.46 27.28
N ASP A 767 -4.87 -0.55 26.58
CA ASP A 767 -5.77 -0.75 25.47
C ASP A 767 -5.08 -0.61 24.09
N ALA A 768 -3.75 -0.55 24.05
CA ALA A 768 -3.03 -0.58 22.78
C ALA A 768 -3.32 -1.90 22.04
N PRO A 769 -3.37 -1.88 20.68
CA PRO A 769 -3.55 -3.09 19.88
C PRO A 769 -2.35 -4.02 20.10
N ASP A 770 -2.61 -5.20 20.65
CA ASP A 770 -1.60 -6.20 20.99
C ASP A 770 -0.86 -6.73 19.76
N ASP A 771 -1.61 -7.06 18.72
CA ASP A 771 -1.13 -7.57 17.43
C ASP A 771 -0.07 -6.66 16.82
N MET A 772 -0.43 -5.40 16.63
CA MET A 772 0.45 -4.38 16.05
C MET A 772 1.62 -4.05 16.98
N SER A 773 1.41 -4.06 18.30
CA SER A 773 2.50 -3.86 19.27
C SER A 773 3.54 -4.97 19.11
N ILE A 774 3.12 -6.23 19.04
CA ILE A 774 4.01 -7.37 18.80
C ILE A 774 4.76 -7.19 17.47
N GLY A 775 4.05 -6.89 16.37
CA GLY A 775 4.69 -6.66 15.07
C GLY A 775 5.73 -5.54 15.07
N PHE A 776 5.42 -4.41 15.71
CA PHE A 776 6.33 -3.27 15.82
C PHE A 776 7.61 -3.61 16.60
N TYR A 777 7.52 -4.39 17.68
CA TYR A 777 8.73 -4.83 18.39
C TYR A 777 9.52 -5.85 17.59
N LEU A 778 8.85 -6.77 16.91
CA LEU A 778 9.50 -7.78 16.08
C LEU A 778 10.21 -7.19 14.87
N SER A 779 9.73 -6.07 14.32
CA SER A 779 10.38 -5.38 13.19
C SER A 779 11.81 -4.93 13.48
N ASN A 780 12.20 -4.84 14.76
CA ASN A 780 13.55 -4.51 15.20
C ASN A 780 14.35 -5.75 15.63
N THR A 781 13.87 -6.96 15.31
CA THR A 781 14.47 -8.24 15.65
C THR A 781 14.58 -9.15 14.42
N GLU A 782 15.30 -10.27 14.55
CA GLU A 782 15.40 -11.29 13.50
C GLU A 782 14.29 -12.37 13.60
N ILE A 783 13.29 -12.18 14.47
CA ILE A 783 12.22 -13.17 14.68
C ILE A 783 11.14 -13.00 13.60
N PRO A 784 10.94 -13.98 12.70
CA PRO A 784 10.00 -13.84 11.61
C PRO A 784 8.56 -14.17 12.03
N ILE A 785 7.62 -13.51 11.36
CA ILE A 785 6.20 -13.89 11.32
C ILE A 785 5.98 -14.72 10.06
N VAL A 786 5.65 -15.99 10.25
CA VAL A 786 5.38 -16.97 9.20
C VAL A 786 3.88 -16.96 8.89
N HIS A 787 3.52 -16.54 7.68
CA HIS A 787 2.13 -16.54 7.25
C HIS A 787 1.63 -17.96 6.95
N SER A 788 0.39 -18.24 7.33
CA SER A 788 -0.35 -19.40 6.88
C SER A 788 -1.76 -19.00 6.46
N SER A 789 -2.12 -19.33 5.21
CA SER A 789 -3.44 -19.07 4.61
C SER A 789 -4.57 -19.93 5.19
N SER A 790 -4.31 -20.73 6.24
CA SER A 790 -5.33 -21.49 6.95
C SER A 790 -5.88 -20.75 8.18
N PHE A 791 -5.27 -19.63 8.59
CA PHE A 791 -5.72 -18.81 9.70
C PHE A 791 -6.51 -17.61 9.19
N HIS A 792 -7.65 -17.31 9.81
CA HIS A 792 -8.57 -16.27 9.33
C HIS A 792 -9.05 -15.35 10.46
N GLN A 793 -8.72 -14.08 10.34
CA GLN A 793 -9.12 -12.97 11.21
C GLN A 793 -10.57 -12.55 10.96
N ALA A 794 -11.19 -12.98 9.87
CA ALA A 794 -12.58 -12.67 9.52
C ALA A 794 -13.46 -13.96 9.50
N PRO A 795 -14.79 -13.83 9.62
CA PRO A 795 -15.66 -15.00 9.61
C PRO A 795 -15.64 -15.63 8.21
N SER A 796 -16.04 -16.90 8.10
CA SER A 796 -16.01 -17.63 6.82
C SER A 796 -16.81 -16.94 5.71
N SER A 797 -17.83 -16.15 6.04
CA SER A 797 -18.61 -15.35 5.07
C SER A 797 -17.81 -14.22 4.41
N SER A 798 -16.66 -13.85 4.97
CA SER A 798 -15.78 -12.81 4.41
C SER A 798 -14.82 -13.32 3.34
N TYR A 799 -14.78 -14.62 3.08
CA TYR A 799 -13.84 -15.22 2.10
C TYR A 799 -14.61 -15.85 0.94
N ALA A 800 -13.99 -15.81 -0.24
CA ALA A 800 -14.52 -16.49 -1.43
C ALA A 800 -14.60 -18.01 -1.22
N HIS A 801 -15.62 -18.63 -1.80
CA HIS A 801 -15.87 -20.06 -1.65
C HIS A 801 -14.67 -20.91 -2.09
N ASP A 802 -14.11 -20.66 -3.26
CA ASP A 802 -12.97 -21.44 -3.80
C ASP A 802 -11.72 -21.35 -2.91
N TYR A 803 -11.51 -20.21 -2.26
CA TYR A 803 -10.41 -20.01 -1.32
C TYR A 803 -10.55 -20.91 -0.08
N LEU A 804 -11.78 -21.05 0.45
CA LEU A 804 -12.06 -21.86 1.64
C LEU A 804 -11.95 -23.37 1.41
N HIS A 805 -11.93 -23.82 0.16
CA HIS A 805 -11.86 -25.25 -0.19
C HIS A 805 -10.46 -25.69 -0.65
N LYS A 806 -9.50 -24.77 -0.83
CA LYS A 806 -8.15 -25.10 -1.32
C LYS A 806 -7.30 -25.95 -0.36
N MET A 807 -7.55 -25.82 0.95
CA MET A 807 -6.79 -26.51 2.00
C MET A 807 -7.61 -26.65 3.29
N PRO A 808 -7.20 -27.49 4.26
CA PRO A 808 -7.84 -27.52 5.56
C PRO A 808 -7.72 -26.17 6.28
N MET A 809 -8.86 -25.61 6.67
CA MET A 809 -8.94 -24.38 7.45
C MET A 809 -8.57 -24.66 8.92
N ILE A 810 -7.79 -23.78 9.54
CA ILE A 810 -7.35 -23.90 10.94
C ILE A 810 -8.20 -23.08 11.87
N SER A 811 -8.53 -21.83 11.51
CA SER A 811 -9.30 -20.96 12.39
C SER A 811 -10.19 -19.97 11.64
N PHE A 812 -11.23 -19.50 12.32
CA PHE A 812 -12.05 -18.36 11.91
C PHE A 812 -12.36 -17.48 13.12
N HIS A 813 -12.32 -16.17 12.91
CA HIS A 813 -12.71 -15.13 13.87
C HIS A 813 -13.69 -14.18 13.20
N SER A 814 -14.80 -13.77 13.75
CA SER A 814 -15.32 -13.94 15.09
C SER A 814 -16.70 -14.59 15.02
N PHE A 815 -17.40 -14.65 16.15
CA PHE A 815 -18.80 -15.06 16.21
C PHE A 815 -19.77 -14.01 15.63
N PHE A 816 -19.29 -12.87 15.11
CA PHE A 816 -20.14 -11.85 14.48
C PHE A 816 -20.63 -12.32 13.10
N ASN A 817 -21.87 -11.93 12.75
CA ASN A 817 -22.51 -12.17 11.44
C ASN A 817 -22.60 -13.65 11.00
N GLY A 818 -22.85 -14.58 11.93
CA GLY A 818 -23.11 -15.99 11.60
C GLY A 818 -23.34 -16.87 12.82
N ASN A 819 -23.74 -18.13 12.59
CA ASN A 819 -23.84 -19.13 13.65
C ASN A 819 -22.48 -19.82 13.83
N PRO A 820 -21.78 -19.64 14.98
CA PRO A 820 -20.44 -20.21 15.16
C PRO A 820 -20.44 -21.75 15.19
N LEU A 821 -21.52 -22.39 15.64
CA LEU A 821 -21.63 -23.84 15.62
C LEU A 821 -21.75 -24.37 14.19
N GLU A 822 -22.55 -23.70 13.34
CA GLU A 822 -22.69 -24.08 11.93
C GLU A 822 -21.38 -23.87 11.17
N ASN A 823 -20.71 -22.73 11.37
CA ASN A 823 -19.40 -22.47 10.76
C ASN A 823 -18.37 -23.52 11.18
N PHE A 824 -18.37 -23.90 12.46
CA PHE A 824 -17.50 -24.97 12.95
C PHE A 824 -17.81 -26.30 12.26
N GLU A 825 -19.08 -26.73 12.23
CA GLU A 825 -19.51 -27.99 11.61
C GLU A 825 -19.20 -28.05 10.11
N ARG A 826 -19.36 -26.93 9.40
CA ARG A 826 -19.18 -26.84 7.95
C ARG A 826 -17.71 -26.79 7.52
N TYR A 827 -16.89 -25.95 8.16
CA TYR A 827 -15.54 -25.64 7.66
C TYR A 827 -14.40 -26.18 8.55
N LEU A 828 -14.62 -26.35 9.86
CA LEU A 828 -13.55 -26.69 10.81
C LEU A 828 -13.64 -28.10 11.38
N LYS A 829 -14.84 -28.69 11.45
CA LYS A 829 -15.02 -30.05 11.92
C LYS A 829 -14.51 -31.03 10.88
N LYS A 830 -13.80 -32.06 11.33
CA LYS A 830 -13.27 -33.16 10.51
C LYS A 830 -14.32 -33.77 9.59
N LYS A 831 -14.47 -33.23 8.38
CA LYS A 831 -14.82 -33.97 7.17
C LYS A 831 -13.60 -33.90 6.27
N HIS A 832 -12.74 -34.92 6.37
CA HIS A 832 -11.84 -35.19 5.26
C HIS A 832 -12.72 -35.51 4.05
N PHE A 833 -12.52 -34.77 2.95
CA PHE A 833 -12.84 -35.12 1.55
C PHE A 833 -13.72 -36.37 1.43
N LYS A 834 -15.03 -36.18 1.50
CA LYS A 834 -16.00 -37.15 0.96
C LYS A 834 -16.71 -36.43 -0.18
N ASN A 835 -16.30 -36.80 -1.39
CA ASN A 835 -16.99 -36.67 -2.67
C ASN A 835 -18.20 -35.71 -2.67
N ASP A 836 -17.98 -34.48 -3.16
CA ASP A 836 -19.02 -33.51 -3.47
C ASP A 836 -19.98 -33.96 -4.60
N GLU A 837 -19.85 -35.20 -5.09
CA GLU A 837 -20.88 -35.83 -5.95
C GLU A 837 -22.23 -35.97 -5.22
N GLU A 838 -22.27 -36.21 -3.90
CA GLU A 838 -23.55 -36.36 -3.18
C GLU A 838 -24.31 -35.04 -3.00
N GLU A 839 -23.62 -33.90 -2.86
CA GLU A 839 -24.29 -32.59 -2.66
C GLU A 839 -24.71 -31.95 -4.00
N HIS A 840 -23.99 -32.24 -5.09
CA HIS A 840 -24.41 -31.79 -6.43
C HIS A 840 -25.56 -32.64 -6.99
N LEU A 841 -25.57 -33.96 -6.75
CA LEU A 841 -26.70 -34.83 -7.13
C LEU A 841 -27.97 -34.50 -6.33
N ALA A 842 -27.85 -34.15 -5.04
CA ALA A 842 -29.00 -33.76 -4.23
C ALA A 842 -29.64 -32.41 -4.63
N LYS A 843 -28.92 -31.54 -5.36
CA LYS A 843 -29.45 -30.28 -5.92
C LYS A 843 -29.97 -30.41 -7.35
N ILE A 844 -29.73 -31.55 -8.02
CA ILE A 844 -30.27 -31.84 -9.35
C ILE A 844 -31.56 -32.67 -9.25
N GLU A 845 -31.80 -33.35 -8.13
CA GLU A 845 -33.05 -34.09 -7.84
C GLU A 845 -34.14 -33.27 -7.10
N LEU A 846 -33.90 -31.97 -6.85
CA LEU A 846 -34.87 -31.00 -6.33
C LEU A 846 -35.13 -29.92 -7.38
#